data_AF-A0A661M2H8-F1
#
_entry.id   AF-A0A661M2H8-F1
#
_cell.length_a   1.000
_cell.length_b   1.000
_cell.length_c   1.000
_cell.angle_alpha   90.00
_cell.angle_beta   90.00
_cell.angle_gamma   90.00
#
_symmetry.space_group_name_H-M   'P 1'
#
loop_
_entity.id
_entity.type
_entity.pdbx_description
1 polymer ?
#
loop_
_entity_poly.entity_id
_entity_poly.type
_entity_poly.pdbx_seq_one_letter_code
_entity_poly.pdbx_strand_id
1 'polypeptide(L)'
;SLSDLLRKAVMEMDGVSVDAFRNKIENAYKAYLGRWDLKVNYPEKGRGIEDPWVKNVGFVVEVFYEKERARVTLETALLHEQELDKINREISEYLNKINEAESYLKNNKEIKEDAEKRRQIEAELKVANLEYEVLAQINKEWPVVESKIKEISQRLPELEKKLSEVEKEKTKAEEYEKNKGLVERFKRVEKRKQAFEQAKKDLSAARKITKEDLKALRTALNRARQLEASLSAGKLFATFTPKNQLQLEIQKGVEEKTKQEVFPGKPLRLEAEGILRISHPEWDLEVTSGAEYADVLEQYEKGQHDVEGLFKRLVVKDLDEAEDLNAIYEKKLRELETAETNLEEELGEYTYDELKKVSDTLKLEKPGKDLKTIVDVWTDLRSEISSLKKEFDQLKKTHADYVEKYGSHDKLINRLAELAGKRAQKQEELNKLKPLPPEIEDVDEFIGEYEKIEAELADLKERYTELIQERIRLESTAPDRSVEEIQKELEEAEDKFDKELRKGKAIARIKEVMEGLLEEMDKETYIDLEQHVAGLIEKMTGGRYGDVVMTETIPTGLQRKDGTVIPYDYLSMGTVDTLGLAMRLAITKMFLGDRENFVIMDDPLVDLDPERQANAAKVIKNFAENKQIILLTCHPFHAELLKGHQIHLE
;
A
#
# COMPACT_ATOMS: atom_id res chain seq x y z
N SER A 1 -98.89 -36.71 25.43
CA SER A 1 -99.72 -37.77 24.80
C SER A 1 -100.60 -38.43 25.86
N LEU A 2 -101.54 -39.34 25.49
CA LEU A 2 -102.27 -40.16 26.48
C LEU A 2 -101.30 -41.03 27.29
N SER A 3 -100.23 -41.51 26.65
CA SER A 3 -99.10 -42.17 27.32
C SER A 3 -98.45 -41.29 28.39
N ASP A 4 -98.17 -40.01 28.13
CA ASP A 4 -97.63 -39.09 29.15
C ASP A 4 -98.61 -38.86 30.31
N LEU A 5 -99.91 -38.78 30.01
CA LEU A 5 -100.96 -38.55 31.00
C LEU A 5 -101.14 -39.76 31.92
N LEU A 6 -101.07 -40.97 31.35
CA LEU A 6 -101.11 -42.23 32.08
C LEU A 6 -99.80 -42.49 32.85
N ARG A 7 -98.62 -42.17 32.29
CA ARG A 7 -97.31 -42.20 32.99
C ARG A 7 -97.34 -41.29 34.22
N LYS A 8 -97.84 -40.07 34.03
CA LYS A 8 -98.03 -39.09 35.08
C LYS A 8 -98.95 -39.64 36.18
N ALA A 9 -100.07 -40.25 35.82
CA ALA A 9 -100.98 -40.85 36.80
C ALA A 9 -100.36 -42.01 37.61
N VAL A 10 -99.61 -42.92 36.96
CA VAL A 10 -98.93 -44.04 37.63
C VAL A 10 -97.87 -43.54 38.63
N MET A 11 -97.04 -42.57 38.23
CA MET A 11 -95.93 -42.11 39.06
C MET A 11 -96.35 -41.09 40.12
N GLU A 12 -97.38 -40.26 39.86
CA GLU A 12 -97.96 -39.37 40.86
C GLU A 12 -98.69 -40.14 41.98
N MET A 13 -99.26 -41.32 41.69
CA MET A 13 -99.83 -42.20 42.72
C MET A 13 -98.78 -42.79 43.68
N ASP A 14 -97.58 -43.07 43.17
CA ASP A 14 -96.45 -43.51 44.00
C ASP A 14 -95.70 -42.29 44.62
N GLY A 15 -96.22 -41.08 44.44
CA GLY A 15 -95.77 -39.85 45.11
C GLY A 15 -94.58 -39.12 44.46
N VAL A 16 -94.20 -39.46 43.22
CA VAL A 16 -92.97 -38.93 42.58
C VAL A 16 -93.30 -38.14 41.30
N SER A 17 -92.96 -36.84 41.28
CA SER A 17 -93.10 -35.99 40.09
C SER A 17 -91.86 -36.04 39.20
N VAL A 18 -91.96 -36.75 38.07
CA VAL A 18 -90.91 -36.89 37.06
C VAL A 18 -90.51 -35.55 36.45
N ASP A 19 -91.48 -34.71 36.08
CA ASP A 19 -91.20 -33.42 35.46
C ASP A 19 -90.47 -32.47 36.42
N ALA A 20 -90.85 -32.49 37.70
CA ALA A 20 -90.15 -31.71 38.72
C ALA A 20 -88.71 -32.19 38.89
N PHE A 21 -88.50 -33.52 38.90
CA PHE A 21 -87.16 -34.10 38.96
C PHE A 21 -86.32 -33.76 37.71
N ARG A 22 -86.87 -33.93 36.51
CA ARG A 22 -86.21 -33.59 35.23
C ARG A 22 -85.81 -32.13 35.17
N ASN A 23 -86.73 -31.21 35.49
CA ASN A 23 -86.44 -29.77 35.53
C ASN A 23 -85.35 -29.44 36.56
N LYS A 24 -85.35 -30.10 37.72
CA LYS A 24 -84.32 -29.92 38.75
C LYS A 24 -82.94 -30.36 38.24
N ILE A 25 -82.86 -31.49 37.53
CA ILE A 25 -81.61 -31.99 36.93
C ILE A 25 -81.12 -31.09 35.79
N GLU A 26 -82.00 -30.65 34.89
CA GLU A 26 -81.67 -29.72 33.80
C GLU A 26 -81.14 -28.38 34.33
N ASN A 27 -81.80 -27.82 35.34
CA ASN A 27 -81.35 -26.58 35.97
C ASN A 27 -80.01 -26.77 36.68
N ALA A 28 -79.81 -27.89 37.39
CA ALA A 28 -78.53 -28.22 38.01
C ALA A 28 -77.42 -28.41 36.96
N TYR A 29 -77.72 -29.07 35.84
CA TYR A 29 -76.77 -29.27 34.75
C TYR A 29 -76.31 -27.93 34.17
N LYS A 30 -77.25 -27.03 33.85
CA LYS A 30 -76.93 -25.67 33.38
C LYS A 30 -76.18 -24.85 34.41
N ALA A 31 -76.57 -24.96 35.69
CA ALA A 31 -75.91 -24.21 36.78
C ALA A 31 -74.45 -24.64 36.99
N TYR A 32 -74.12 -25.92 36.85
CA TYR A 32 -72.75 -26.41 37.03
C TYR A 32 -71.92 -26.35 35.74
N LEU A 33 -72.47 -26.85 34.64
CA LEU A 33 -71.77 -27.09 33.38
C LEU A 33 -72.13 -26.10 32.27
N GLY A 34 -72.87 -25.03 32.57
CA GLY A 34 -73.13 -23.97 31.59
C GLY A 34 -71.83 -23.47 30.98
N ARG A 35 -71.72 -23.54 29.65
CA ARG A 35 -70.50 -23.21 28.88
C ARG A 35 -69.28 -24.08 29.15
N TRP A 36 -69.43 -25.23 29.81
CA TRP A 36 -68.35 -26.20 29.98
C TRP A 36 -68.49 -27.34 28.98
N ASP A 37 -67.44 -27.60 28.20
CA ASP A 37 -67.36 -28.78 27.35
C ASP A 37 -66.71 -29.93 28.12
N LEU A 38 -67.51 -30.92 28.51
CA LEU A 38 -67.04 -32.10 29.24
C LEU A 38 -66.09 -32.99 28.41
N LYS A 39 -66.17 -32.96 27.07
CA LYS A 39 -65.31 -33.78 26.21
C LYS A 39 -63.91 -33.21 26.12
N VAL A 40 -63.82 -31.89 25.97
CA VAL A 40 -62.54 -31.16 25.89
C VAL A 40 -62.02 -30.81 27.29
N ASN A 41 -62.88 -30.89 28.31
CA ASN A 41 -62.60 -30.49 29.69
C ASN A 41 -62.11 -29.03 29.77
N TYR A 42 -62.80 -28.16 29.04
CA TYR A 42 -62.46 -26.75 28.87
C TYR A 42 -63.74 -25.93 28.60
N PRO A 43 -63.75 -24.60 28.82
CA PRO A 43 -64.90 -23.80 28.39
C PRO A 43 -65.17 -23.91 26.89
N GLU A 44 -66.46 -23.89 26.51
CA GLU A 44 -66.91 -24.01 25.13
C GLU A 44 -66.16 -23.05 24.20
N LYS A 45 -65.86 -23.53 22.98
CA LYS A 45 -65.12 -22.79 21.94
C LYS A 45 -63.68 -22.40 22.31
N GLY A 46 -63.09 -23.01 23.33
CA GLY A 46 -61.69 -22.72 23.69
C GLY A 46 -61.50 -21.36 24.35
N ARG A 47 -62.55 -20.81 24.98
CA ARG A 47 -62.52 -19.48 25.60
C ARG A 47 -61.84 -19.49 26.97
N GLY A 48 -60.59 -19.04 27.01
CA GLY A 48 -59.78 -18.89 28.22
C GLY A 48 -59.99 -17.53 28.91
N ILE A 49 -59.09 -17.17 29.84
CA ILE A 49 -59.19 -15.92 30.62
C ILE A 49 -59.03 -14.64 29.79
N GLU A 50 -58.42 -14.71 28.61
CA GLU A 50 -58.26 -13.59 27.68
C GLU A 50 -59.56 -13.27 26.88
N ASP A 51 -60.45 -14.25 26.71
CA ASP A 51 -61.76 -14.10 26.06
C ASP A 51 -62.84 -14.88 26.84
N PRO A 52 -63.17 -14.48 28.08
CA PRO A 52 -64.01 -15.28 28.96
C PRO A 52 -65.49 -15.19 28.55
N TRP A 53 -66.21 -16.29 28.76
CA TRP A 53 -67.67 -16.27 28.76
C TRP A 53 -68.21 -15.43 29.93
N VAL A 54 -69.18 -14.55 29.63
CA VAL A 54 -69.82 -13.67 30.63
C VAL A 54 -71.27 -14.06 30.92
N LYS A 55 -71.96 -14.72 29.98
CA LYS A 55 -73.38 -15.08 30.10
C LYS A 55 -73.57 -16.60 30.11
N ASN A 56 -74.51 -17.05 30.95
CA ASN A 56 -74.87 -18.47 31.14
C ASN A 56 -73.68 -19.33 31.57
N VAL A 57 -72.78 -18.75 32.36
CA VAL A 57 -71.60 -19.40 32.92
C VAL A 57 -72.04 -20.29 34.07
N GLY A 58 -71.66 -21.57 34.02
CA GLY A 58 -71.84 -22.49 35.14
C GLY A 58 -70.69 -22.40 36.14
N PHE A 59 -70.91 -22.93 37.34
CA PHE A 59 -69.93 -22.90 38.44
C PHE A 59 -68.54 -23.40 38.03
N VAL A 60 -68.46 -24.44 37.19
CA VAL A 60 -67.17 -25.01 36.74
C VAL A 60 -66.35 -24.01 35.93
N VAL A 61 -66.99 -23.26 35.02
CA VAL A 61 -66.31 -22.27 34.18
C VAL A 61 -65.88 -21.06 35.03
N GLU A 62 -66.70 -20.67 36.01
CA GLU A 62 -66.38 -19.57 36.93
C GLU A 62 -65.12 -19.86 37.74
N VAL A 63 -65.07 -21.01 38.41
CA VAL A 63 -63.90 -21.42 39.22
C VAL A 63 -62.70 -21.80 38.34
N PHE A 64 -62.91 -22.23 37.09
CA PHE A 64 -61.83 -22.39 36.11
C PHE A 64 -61.14 -21.06 35.83
N TYR A 65 -61.90 -19.98 35.58
CA TYR A 65 -61.28 -18.67 35.35
C TYR A 65 -60.61 -18.11 36.60
N GLU A 66 -61.14 -18.37 37.80
CA GLU A 66 -60.45 -18.02 39.05
C GLU A 66 -59.08 -18.71 39.13
N LYS A 67 -59.04 -20.03 38.92
CA LYS A 67 -57.81 -20.82 38.89
C LYS A 67 -56.80 -20.32 37.85
N GLU A 68 -57.24 -20.08 36.62
CA GLU A 68 -56.35 -19.59 35.56
C GLU A 68 -55.84 -18.16 35.82
N ARG A 69 -56.64 -17.29 36.43
CA ARG A 69 -56.17 -15.95 36.89
C ARG A 69 -55.10 -16.07 37.97
N ALA A 70 -55.29 -16.97 38.95
CA ALA A 70 -54.28 -17.23 39.97
C ALA A 70 -52.98 -17.76 39.33
N ARG A 71 -53.09 -18.66 38.33
CA ARG A 71 -51.92 -19.18 37.60
C ARG A 71 -51.14 -18.10 36.87
N VAL A 72 -51.81 -17.24 36.09
CA VAL A 72 -51.13 -16.14 35.38
C VAL A 72 -50.53 -15.11 36.35
N THR A 73 -51.21 -14.87 37.48
CA THR A 73 -50.66 -14.00 38.54
C THR A 73 -49.38 -14.59 39.12
N LEU A 74 -49.35 -15.90 39.38
CA LEU A 74 -48.16 -16.60 39.88
C LEU A 74 -47.01 -16.55 38.87
N GLU A 75 -47.30 -16.83 37.60
CA GLU A 75 -46.31 -16.76 36.52
C GLU A 75 -45.68 -15.36 36.41
N THR A 76 -46.51 -14.32 36.47
CA THR A 76 -46.04 -12.92 36.46
C THR A 76 -45.18 -12.61 37.68
N ALA A 77 -45.57 -13.06 38.87
CA ALA A 77 -44.81 -12.83 40.11
C ALA A 77 -43.45 -13.57 40.09
N LEU A 78 -43.42 -14.81 39.59
CA LEU A 78 -42.18 -15.57 39.43
C LEU A 78 -41.22 -14.93 38.43
N LEU A 79 -41.72 -14.44 37.29
CA LEU A 79 -40.91 -13.70 36.32
C LEU A 79 -40.31 -12.44 36.94
N HIS A 80 -41.12 -11.71 37.72
CA HIS A 80 -40.66 -10.53 38.44
C HIS A 80 -39.53 -10.86 39.43
N GLU A 81 -39.66 -11.89 40.27
CA GLU A 81 -38.60 -12.32 41.19
C GLU A 81 -37.32 -12.72 40.44
N GLN A 82 -37.45 -13.46 39.33
CA GLN A 82 -36.30 -13.85 38.52
C GLN A 82 -35.54 -12.65 37.93
N GLU A 83 -36.27 -11.64 37.43
CA GLU A 83 -35.68 -10.41 36.93
C GLU A 83 -34.99 -9.62 38.04
N LEU A 84 -35.62 -9.54 39.22
CA LEU A 84 -35.05 -8.86 40.38
C LEU A 84 -33.78 -9.53 40.88
N ASP A 85 -33.77 -10.87 40.97
CA ASP A 85 -32.60 -11.67 41.33
C ASP A 85 -31.46 -11.49 40.34
N LYS A 86 -31.77 -11.43 39.04
CA LYS A 86 -30.78 -11.17 38.00
C LYS A 86 -30.14 -9.79 38.18
N ILE A 87 -30.95 -8.74 38.34
CA ILE A 87 -30.46 -7.37 38.57
C ILE A 87 -29.61 -7.32 39.85
N ASN A 88 -30.04 -7.95 40.94
CA ASN A 88 -29.30 -7.98 42.20
C ASN A 88 -27.94 -8.68 42.07
N ARG A 89 -27.86 -9.76 41.26
CA ARG A 89 -26.59 -10.42 40.94
C ARG A 89 -25.66 -9.50 40.16
N GLU A 90 -26.17 -8.84 39.12
CA GLU A 90 -25.39 -7.87 38.33
C GLU A 90 -24.90 -6.71 39.21
N ILE A 91 -25.75 -6.14 40.06
CA ILE A 91 -25.36 -5.09 41.03
C ILE A 91 -24.19 -5.57 41.91
N SER A 92 -24.26 -6.80 42.43
CA SER A 92 -23.23 -7.36 43.31
C SER A 92 -21.90 -7.57 42.57
N GLU A 93 -21.95 -8.05 41.32
CA GLU A 93 -20.78 -8.23 40.46
C GLU A 93 -20.10 -6.89 40.13
N TYR A 94 -20.89 -5.88 39.74
CA TYR A 94 -20.37 -4.54 39.46
C TYR A 94 -19.80 -3.88 40.71
N LEU A 95 -20.44 -4.05 41.87
CA LEU A 95 -19.91 -3.53 43.13
C LEU A 95 -18.54 -4.14 43.48
N ASN A 96 -18.36 -5.44 43.25
CA ASN A 96 -17.06 -6.09 43.46
C ASN A 96 -15.99 -5.51 42.52
N LYS A 97 -16.30 -5.36 41.22
CA LYS A 97 -15.37 -4.77 40.25
C LYS A 97 -15.01 -3.32 40.60
N ILE A 98 -16.00 -2.52 41.04
CA ILE A 98 -15.77 -1.15 41.52
C ILE A 98 -14.80 -1.16 42.70
N ASN A 99 -15.02 -2.03 43.69
CA ASN A 99 -14.16 -2.11 44.87
C ASN A 99 -12.73 -2.54 44.51
N GLU A 100 -12.56 -3.50 43.59
CA GLU A 100 -11.26 -3.93 43.10
C GLU A 100 -10.51 -2.79 42.39
N ALA A 101 -11.18 -2.09 41.47
CA ALA A 101 -10.61 -0.95 40.76
C ALA A 101 -10.28 0.22 41.71
N GLU A 102 -11.17 0.57 42.65
CA GLU A 102 -10.89 1.59 43.67
C GLU A 102 -9.70 1.22 44.56
N SER A 103 -9.59 -0.06 44.94
CA SER A 103 -8.45 -0.55 45.71
C SER A 103 -7.15 -0.43 44.92
N TYR A 104 -7.16 -0.84 43.65
CA TYR A 104 -6.01 -0.71 42.76
C TYR A 104 -5.56 0.74 42.60
N LEU A 105 -6.48 1.64 42.24
CA LEU A 105 -6.18 3.06 42.04
C LEU A 105 -5.66 3.69 43.33
N LYS A 106 -6.29 3.39 44.48
CA LYS A 106 -5.84 3.89 45.78
C LYS A 106 -4.43 3.42 46.14
N ASN A 107 -4.13 2.15 45.94
CA ASN A 107 -2.83 1.56 46.28
C ASN A 107 -1.71 2.05 45.34
N ASN A 108 -2.05 2.38 44.09
CA ASN A 108 -1.08 2.77 43.07
C ASN A 108 -0.99 4.28 42.84
N LYS A 109 -1.84 5.11 43.47
CA LYS A 109 -1.86 6.56 43.24
C LYS A 109 -0.52 7.25 43.47
N GLU A 110 0.12 7.02 44.61
CA GLU A 110 1.43 7.61 44.91
C GLU A 110 2.50 7.11 43.94
N ILE A 111 2.42 5.84 43.52
CA ILE A 111 3.36 5.23 42.57
C ILE A 111 3.19 5.88 41.20
N LYS A 112 1.95 6.12 40.75
CA LYS A 112 1.62 6.82 39.50
C LYS A 112 2.11 8.26 39.50
N GLU A 113 1.92 9.00 40.59
CA GLU A 113 2.44 10.37 40.71
C GLU A 113 3.98 10.43 40.64
N ASP A 114 4.67 9.46 41.26
CA ASP A 114 6.13 9.36 41.18
C ASP A 114 6.61 8.91 39.80
N ALA A 115 5.89 7.99 39.15
CA ALA A 115 6.15 7.52 37.80
C ALA A 115 6.02 8.65 36.76
N GLU A 116 5.00 9.50 36.86
CA GLU A 116 4.81 10.68 36.00
C GLU A 116 5.95 11.69 36.17
N LYS A 117 6.34 11.98 37.41
CA LYS A 117 7.47 12.87 37.70
C LYS A 117 8.78 12.28 37.16
N ARG A 118 8.99 10.98 37.33
CA ARG A 118 10.16 10.26 36.82
C ARG A 118 10.25 10.39 35.30
N ARG A 119 9.17 10.06 34.58
CA ARG A 119 9.07 10.21 33.14
C ARG A 119 9.38 11.64 32.68
N GLN A 120 8.81 12.64 33.34
CA GLN A 120 9.08 14.04 33.02
C GLN A 120 10.56 14.39 33.20
N ILE A 121 11.15 14.05 34.35
CA ILE A 121 12.55 14.36 34.66
C ILE A 121 13.49 13.62 33.70
N GLU A 122 13.22 12.35 33.39
CA GLU A 122 14.03 11.55 32.46
C GLU A 122 13.98 12.11 31.03
N ALA A 123 12.81 12.58 30.57
CA ALA A 123 12.68 13.26 29.29
C ALA A 123 13.49 14.58 29.26
N GLU A 124 13.37 15.39 30.31
CA GLU A 124 14.14 16.64 30.46
C GLU A 124 15.66 16.37 30.52
N LEU A 125 16.09 15.33 31.24
CA LEU A 125 17.48 14.89 31.30
C LEU A 125 18.00 14.42 29.94
N LYS A 126 17.21 13.64 29.20
CA LYS A 126 17.58 13.17 27.85
C LYS A 126 17.82 14.34 26.90
N VAL A 127 16.93 15.34 26.89
CA VAL A 127 17.10 16.56 26.09
C VAL A 127 18.36 17.32 26.51
N ALA A 128 18.54 17.54 27.82
CA ALA A 128 19.69 18.26 28.34
C ALA A 128 21.03 17.52 28.10
N ASN A 129 21.03 16.19 28.14
CA ASN A 129 22.20 15.35 27.83
C ASN A 129 22.60 15.49 26.36
N LEU A 130 21.65 15.39 25.42
CA LEU A 130 21.90 15.54 23.99
C LEU A 130 22.42 16.94 23.65
N GLU A 131 21.80 17.99 24.22
CA GLU A 131 22.29 19.37 24.03
C GLU A 131 23.72 19.52 24.58
N TYR A 132 23.98 18.99 25.78
CA TYR A 132 25.31 19.05 26.39
C TYR A 132 26.37 18.34 25.54
N GLU A 133 26.11 17.14 25.02
CA GLU A 133 27.04 16.39 24.19
C GLU A 133 27.44 17.15 22.92
N VAL A 134 26.46 17.73 22.22
CA VAL A 134 26.69 18.56 21.03
C VAL A 134 27.56 19.76 21.37
N LEU A 135 27.20 20.51 22.41
CA LEU A 135 27.96 21.70 22.81
C LEU A 135 29.37 21.36 23.32
N ALA A 136 29.54 20.22 24.00
CA ALA A 136 30.83 19.77 24.50
C ALA A 136 31.78 19.40 23.35
N GLN A 137 31.26 18.83 22.26
CA GLN A 137 32.03 18.58 21.05
C GLN A 137 32.46 19.89 20.37
N ILE A 138 31.52 20.82 20.18
CA ILE A 138 31.82 22.16 19.63
C ILE A 138 32.86 22.88 20.49
N ASN A 139 32.76 22.78 21.82
CA ASN A 139 33.72 23.38 22.74
C ASN A 139 35.15 22.83 22.57
N LYS A 140 35.31 21.54 22.23
CA LYS A 140 36.63 20.96 21.91
C LYS A 140 37.15 21.42 20.56
N GLU A 141 36.28 21.58 19.57
CA GLU A 141 36.66 21.93 18.20
C GLU A 141 36.94 23.42 18.00
N TRP A 142 36.25 24.29 18.74
CA TRP A 142 36.32 25.75 18.54
C TRP A 142 37.76 26.31 18.63
N PRO A 143 38.57 26.01 19.67
CA PRO A 143 39.95 26.50 19.73
C PRO A 143 40.84 25.95 18.61
N VAL A 144 40.55 24.73 18.14
CA VAL A 144 41.28 24.10 17.03
C VAL A 144 40.99 24.85 15.73
N VAL A 145 39.73 25.18 15.47
CA VAL A 145 39.31 25.98 14.30
C VAL A 145 39.98 27.37 14.35
N GLU A 146 39.95 28.06 15.49
CA GLU A 146 40.60 29.37 15.64
C GLU A 146 42.12 29.31 15.42
N SER A 147 42.79 28.30 15.99
CA SER A 147 44.22 28.08 15.81
C SER A 147 44.59 27.83 14.34
N LYS A 148 43.82 26.99 13.64
CA LYS A 148 44.06 26.69 12.22
C LYS A 148 43.80 27.88 11.31
N ILE A 149 42.74 28.65 11.56
CA ILE A 149 42.49 29.92 10.84
C ILE A 149 43.70 30.85 11.02
N LYS A 150 44.20 31.00 12.25
CA LYS A 150 45.37 31.84 12.52
C LYS A 150 46.61 31.34 11.76
N GLU A 151 46.90 30.05 11.81
CA GLU A 151 48.03 29.43 11.10
C GLU A 151 47.95 29.66 9.59
N ILE A 152 46.82 29.33 8.95
CA ILE A 152 46.66 29.49 7.50
C ILE A 152 46.71 30.97 7.11
N SER A 153 46.14 31.87 7.93
CA SER A 153 46.19 33.33 7.67
C SER A 153 47.61 33.91 7.65
N GLN A 154 48.54 33.29 8.40
CA GLN A 154 49.95 33.69 8.41
C GLN A 154 50.75 33.06 7.27
N ARG A 155 50.47 31.79 6.93
CA ARG A 155 51.19 31.03 5.90
C ARG A 155 50.79 31.41 4.47
N LEU A 156 49.51 31.75 4.24
CA LEU A 156 48.99 32.02 2.90
C LEU A 156 49.69 33.21 2.20
N PRO A 157 49.93 34.37 2.86
CA PRO A 157 50.67 35.47 2.25
C PRO A 157 52.12 35.12 1.87
N GLU A 158 52.79 34.28 2.67
CA GLU A 158 54.16 33.84 2.37
C GLU A 158 54.21 32.95 1.12
N LEU A 159 53.25 32.03 0.98
CA LEU A 159 53.15 31.18 -0.20
C LEU A 159 52.74 31.97 -1.45
N GLU A 160 51.81 32.91 -1.33
CA GLU A 160 51.41 33.81 -2.44
C GLU A 160 52.59 34.66 -2.94
N LYS A 161 53.42 35.16 -2.01
CA LYS A 161 54.65 35.88 -2.36
C LYS A 161 55.62 34.97 -3.12
N LYS A 162 55.85 33.74 -2.63
CA LYS A 162 56.68 32.75 -3.33
C LYS A 162 56.12 32.41 -4.72
N LEU A 163 54.79 32.30 -4.87
CA LEU A 163 54.15 32.04 -6.16
C LEU A 163 54.44 33.14 -7.17
N SER A 164 54.37 34.40 -6.74
CA SER A 164 54.69 35.56 -7.59
C SER A 164 56.16 35.59 -8.01
N GLU A 165 57.08 35.19 -7.12
CA GLU A 165 58.50 35.09 -7.44
C GLU A 165 58.76 33.98 -8.47
N VAL A 166 58.20 32.79 -8.26
CA VAL A 166 58.31 31.65 -9.20
C VAL A 166 57.61 31.95 -10.53
N GLU A 167 56.50 32.69 -10.53
CA GLU A 167 55.81 33.12 -11.75
C GLU A 167 56.68 34.08 -12.60
N LYS A 168 57.43 34.98 -11.95
CA LYS A 168 58.42 35.82 -12.65
C LYS A 168 59.60 35.00 -13.18
N GLU A 169 60.03 33.95 -12.49
CA GLU A 169 61.06 33.05 -12.99
C GLU A 169 60.57 32.22 -14.18
N LYS A 170 59.31 31.75 -14.12
CA LYS A 170 58.66 31.00 -15.19
C LYS A 170 58.57 31.81 -16.47
N THR A 171 58.08 33.05 -16.41
CA THR A 171 57.95 33.91 -17.61
C THR A 171 59.31 34.19 -18.25
N LYS A 172 60.35 34.45 -17.45
CA LYS A 172 61.73 34.59 -17.94
C LYS A 172 62.25 33.32 -18.59
N ALA A 173 61.98 32.14 -18.02
CA ALA A 173 62.41 30.86 -18.57
C ALA A 173 61.67 30.50 -19.88
N GLU A 174 60.38 30.83 -19.99
CA GLU A 174 59.59 30.68 -21.22
C GLU A 174 60.12 31.58 -22.34
N GLU A 175 60.43 32.85 -22.04
CA GLU A 175 61.04 33.78 -23.00
C GLU A 175 62.44 33.33 -23.46
N TYR A 176 63.22 32.73 -22.56
CA TYR A 176 64.53 32.17 -22.89
C TYR A 176 64.43 30.96 -23.83
N GLU A 177 63.63 29.94 -23.48
CA GLU A 177 63.47 28.74 -24.31
C GLU A 177 62.90 29.06 -25.69
N LYS A 178 61.95 29.99 -25.79
CA LYS A 178 61.36 30.41 -27.06
C LYS A 178 62.36 31.05 -28.02
N ASN A 179 63.34 31.81 -27.51
CA ASN A 179 64.22 32.65 -28.33
C ASN A 179 65.67 32.17 -28.42
N LYS A 180 66.11 31.22 -27.57
CA LYS A 180 67.49 30.70 -27.55
C LYS A 180 67.95 30.19 -28.91
N GLY A 181 67.11 29.45 -29.63
CA GLY A 181 67.45 28.90 -30.95
C GLY A 181 67.71 29.98 -32.01
N LEU A 182 67.00 31.11 -31.95
CA LEU A 182 67.18 32.24 -32.87
C LEU A 182 68.46 33.03 -32.55
N VAL A 183 68.79 33.22 -31.28
CA VAL A 183 70.03 33.91 -30.86
C VAL A 183 71.28 33.07 -31.20
N GLU A 184 71.22 31.75 -31.01
CA GLU A 184 72.32 30.86 -31.43
C GLU A 184 72.48 30.83 -32.95
N ARG A 185 71.39 30.88 -33.71
CA ARG A 185 71.41 30.98 -35.17
C ARG A 185 72.03 32.29 -35.64
N PHE A 186 71.69 33.43 -35.02
CA PHE A 186 72.30 34.72 -35.34
C PHE A 186 73.82 34.70 -35.17
N LYS A 187 74.35 34.11 -34.09
CA LYS A 187 75.81 33.97 -33.88
C LYS A 187 76.50 33.17 -34.98
N ARG A 188 75.84 32.14 -35.54
CA ARG A 188 76.38 31.37 -36.66
C ARG A 188 76.33 32.17 -37.96
N VAL A 189 75.21 32.83 -38.25
CA VAL A 189 75.05 33.74 -39.39
C VAL A 189 76.09 34.87 -39.37
N GLU A 190 76.37 35.46 -38.21
CA GLU A 190 77.37 36.52 -38.05
C GLU A 190 78.77 36.05 -38.45
N LYS A 191 79.17 34.84 -38.01
CA LYS A 191 80.44 34.23 -38.43
C LYS A 191 80.49 33.95 -39.93
N ARG A 192 79.41 33.44 -40.52
CA ARG A 192 79.34 33.17 -41.97
C ARG A 192 79.41 34.46 -42.78
N LYS A 193 78.77 35.54 -42.31
CA LYS A 193 78.81 36.85 -42.96
C LYS A 193 80.22 37.45 -42.93
N GLN A 194 80.92 37.33 -41.81
CA GLN A 194 82.33 37.75 -41.73
C GLN A 194 83.23 36.97 -42.69
N ALA A 195 83.01 35.66 -42.83
CA ALA A 195 83.76 34.83 -43.77
C ALA A 195 83.48 35.22 -45.25
N PHE A 196 82.23 35.51 -45.60
CA PHE A 196 81.85 36.00 -46.93
C PHE A 196 82.51 37.35 -47.26
N GLU A 197 82.43 38.33 -46.36
CA GLU A 197 83.07 39.64 -46.56
C GLU A 197 84.60 39.52 -46.66
N GLN A 198 85.21 38.61 -45.88
CA GLN A 198 86.64 38.35 -45.98
C GLN A 198 87.02 37.69 -47.31
N ALA A 199 86.27 36.68 -47.77
CA ALA A 199 86.53 36.05 -49.07
C ALA A 199 86.35 37.04 -50.24
N LYS A 200 85.39 37.96 -50.14
CA LYS A 200 85.16 39.04 -51.10
C LYS A 200 86.33 40.02 -51.13
N LYS A 201 86.86 40.35 -49.95
CA LYS A 201 88.06 41.19 -49.82
C LYS A 201 89.30 40.50 -50.40
N ASP A 202 89.48 39.22 -50.13
CA ASP A 202 90.61 38.44 -50.66
C ASP A 202 90.59 38.32 -52.19
N LEU A 203 89.41 38.13 -52.80
CA LEU A 203 89.27 38.10 -54.26
C LEU A 203 89.56 39.46 -54.90
N SER A 204 89.12 40.56 -54.29
CA SER A 204 89.40 41.91 -54.81
C SER A 204 90.87 42.32 -54.68
N ALA A 205 91.61 41.73 -53.73
CA ALA A 205 93.06 41.89 -53.60
C ALA A 205 93.87 40.98 -54.56
N ALA A 206 93.27 39.88 -55.05
CA ALA A 206 93.92 38.98 -55.99
C ALA A 206 94.05 39.62 -57.38
N ARG A 207 95.24 39.50 -57.96
CA ARG A 207 95.51 40.09 -59.26
C ARG A 207 94.79 39.33 -60.38
N LYS A 208 94.03 40.05 -61.19
CA LYS A 208 93.28 39.46 -62.30
C LYS A 208 94.18 39.25 -63.52
N ILE A 209 94.58 38.00 -63.74
CA ILE A 209 95.10 37.52 -65.03
C ILE A 209 94.07 36.54 -65.56
N THR A 210 93.57 36.76 -66.77
CA THR A 210 92.55 35.88 -67.36
C THR A 210 93.20 34.77 -68.19
N LYS A 211 92.43 33.71 -68.48
CA LYS A 211 92.88 32.65 -69.40
C LYS A 211 93.16 33.19 -70.81
N GLU A 212 92.55 34.30 -71.21
CA GLU A 212 92.79 34.96 -72.50
C GLU A 212 94.15 35.67 -72.54
N ASP A 213 94.55 36.30 -71.42
CA ASP A 213 95.84 36.96 -71.28
C ASP A 213 97.01 35.97 -71.42
N LEU A 214 96.91 34.80 -70.80
CA LEU A 214 97.90 33.73 -70.90
C LEU A 214 98.05 33.19 -72.32
N LYS A 215 96.93 33.08 -73.05
CA LYS A 215 96.92 32.60 -74.43
C LYS A 215 97.63 33.56 -75.38
N ALA A 216 97.43 34.88 -75.19
CA ALA A 216 98.12 35.90 -75.97
C ALA A 216 99.64 35.85 -75.74
N LEU A 217 100.07 35.70 -74.48
CA LEU A 217 101.49 35.72 -74.10
C LEU A 217 102.26 34.50 -74.62
N ARG A 218 101.67 33.28 -74.55
CA ARG A 218 102.23 32.06 -75.15
C ARG A 218 102.44 32.18 -76.66
N THR A 219 101.54 32.87 -77.36
CA THR A 219 101.58 32.98 -78.82
C THR A 219 102.73 33.89 -79.27
N ALA A 220 102.97 35.00 -78.58
CA ALA A 220 104.04 35.94 -78.90
C ALA A 220 105.44 35.32 -78.68
N LEU A 221 105.65 34.64 -77.53
CA LEU A 221 106.91 33.96 -77.20
C LEU A 221 107.33 32.91 -78.23
N ASN A 222 106.39 32.11 -78.71
CA ASN A 222 106.68 31.09 -79.72
C ASN A 222 107.14 31.68 -81.06
N ARG A 223 106.58 32.83 -81.45
CA ARG A 223 106.94 33.50 -82.71
C ARG A 223 108.35 34.10 -82.65
N ALA A 224 108.74 34.67 -81.51
CA ALA A 224 110.09 35.20 -81.31
C ALA A 224 111.17 34.11 -81.44
N ARG A 225 110.94 32.92 -80.85
CA ARG A 225 111.89 31.79 -80.92
C ARG A 225 112.08 31.25 -82.35
N GLN A 226 111.04 31.26 -83.20
CA GLN A 226 111.18 30.82 -84.60
C GLN A 226 112.05 31.76 -85.44
N LEU A 227 111.95 33.06 -85.20
CA LEU A 227 112.73 34.08 -85.91
C LEU A 227 114.22 34.03 -85.51
N GLU A 228 114.51 33.80 -84.22
CA GLU A 228 115.88 33.61 -83.72
C GLU A 228 116.60 32.44 -84.40
N ALA A 229 115.94 31.29 -84.51
CA ALA A 229 116.49 30.09 -85.15
C ALA A 229 116.80 30.27 -86.65
N SER A 230 116.13 31.21 -87.33
CA SER A 230 116.34 31.49 -88.76
C SER A 230 117.58 32.36 -89.01
N LEU A 231 118.03 33.15 -88.02
CA LEU A 231 119.20 34.04 -88.13
C LEU A 231 120.54 33.31 -87.95
N SER A 232 120.59 32.14 -87.30
CA SER A 232 121.87 31.46 -86.99
C SER A 232 122.43 30.55 -88.11
N ALA A 233 121.90 30.57 -89.33
CA ALA A 233 122.10 29.49 -90.32
C ALA A 233 123.22 29.68 -91.38
N GLY A 234 123.81 30.86 -91.56
CA GLY A 234 124.80 31.13 -92.64
C GLY A 234 126.23 31.38 -92.14
N LYS A 235 127.19 30.49 -92.42
CA LYS A 235 128.60 30.69 -92.02
C LYS A 235 129.41 31.45 -93.07
N LEU A 236 130.07 32.53 -92.65
CA LEU A 236 130.99 33.34 -93.44
C LEU A 236 132.43 33.12 -92.99
N PHE A 237 133.33 32.94 -93.96
CA PHE A 237 134.77 32.82 -93.72
C PHE A 237 135.52 33.90 -94.50
N ALA A 238 136.33 34.70 -93.81
CA ALA A 238 137.20 35.70 -94.42
C ALA A 238 138.64 35.49 -93.98
N THR A 239 139.58 35.60 -94.92
CA THR A 239 141.02 35.60 -94.61
C THR A 239 141.61 36.95 -95.01
N PHE A 240 142.15 37.67 -94.04
CA PHE A 240 142.76 38.97 -94.23
C PHE A 240 144.27 38.89 -93.93
N THR A 241 145.12 39.21 -94.91
CA THR A 241 146.58 39.20 -94.74
C THR A 241 147.12 40.61 -94.96
N PRO A 242 147.56 41.31 -93.90
CA PRO A 242 148.01 42.68 -94.04
C PRO A 242 149.47 42.74 -94.53
N LYS A 243 149.82 43.79 -95.28
CA LYS A 243 151.20 44.09 -95.71
C LYS A 243 151.99 44.92 -94.69
N ASN A 244 151.28 45.67 -93.85
CA ASN A 244 151.81 46.47 -92.75
C ASN A 244 151.15 46.03 -91.43
N GLN A 245 151.69 46.40 -90.27
CA GLN A 245 150.99 46.18 -89.01
C GLN A 245 149.76 47.10 -88.95
N LEU A 246 148.59 46.55 -88.63
CA LEU A 246 147.31 47.26 -88.52
C LEU A 246 146.57 46.85 -87.23
N GLN A 247 145.72 47.73 -86.71
CA GLN A 247 144.77 47.40 -85.64
C GLN A 247 143.34 47.50 -86.20
N LEU A 248 142.55 46.43 -86.07
CA LEU A 248 141.20 46.31 -86.63
C LEU A 248 140.16 46.08 -85.53
N GLU A 249 138.95 46.61 -85.68
CA GLU A 249 137.78 46.18 -84.90
C GLU A 249 136.96 45.16 -85.69
N ILE A 250 136.57 44.05 -85.07
CA ILE A 250 135.90 42.93 -85.72
C ILE A 250 134.60 42.60 -84.99
N GLN A 251 133.48 42.51 -85.71
CA GLN A 251 132.18 42.03 -85.22
C GLN A 251 131.77 40.76 -85.96
N LYS A 252 131.34 39.74 -85.23
CA LYS A 252 130.87 38.46 -85.79
C LYS A 252 129.39 38.27 -85.46
N GLY A 253 128.53 38.16 -86.47
CA GLY A 253 127.09 38.03 -86.25
C GLY A 253 126.48 39.19 -85.46
N VAL A 254 125.62 38.83 -84.50
CA VAL A 254 125.00 39.75 -83.53
C VAL A 254 125.83 39.90 -82.24
N GLU A 255 127.08 39.43 -82.23
CA GLU A 255 127.99 39.62 -81.08
C GLU A 255 128.55 41.04 -81.00
N GLU A 256 129.20 41.38 -79.89
CA GLU A 256 129.84 42.68 -79.67
C GLU A 256 131.18 42.83 -80.45
N LYS A 257 131.57 44.08 -80.75
CA LYS A 257 132.81 44.42 -81.50
C LYS A 257 134.08 44.19 -80.66
N THR A 258 135.13 43.61 -81.27
CA THR A 258 136.43 43.35 -80.60
C THR A 258 137.63 43.91 -81.37
N LYS A 259 138.60 44.51 -80.66
CA LYS A 259 139.84 45.07 -81.25
C LYS A 259 140.94 44.01 -81.37
N GLN A 260 141.60 43.93 -82.51
CA GLN A 260 142.66 42.95 -82.78
C GLN A 260 143.80 43.58 -83.60
N GLU A 261 145.05 43.40 -83.14
CA GLU A 261 146.25 43.76 -83.91
C GLU A 261 146.65 42.64 -84.86
N VAL A 262 147.03 43.02 -86.08
CA VAL A 262 147.35 42.12 -87.18
C VAL A 262 148.70 42.53 -87.78
N PHE A 263 149.59 41.56 -87.98
CA PHE A 263 150.99 41.81 -88.34
C PHE A 263 151.30 41.43 -89.80
N PRO A 264 152.29 42.09 -90.43
CA PRO A 264 152.68 41.81 -91.82
C PRO A 264 152.92 40.33 -92.08
N GLY A 265 152.35 39.79 -93.15
CA GLY A 265 152.60 38.42 -93.61
C GLY A 265 151.95 37.31 -92.78
N LYS A 266 151.23 37.63 -91.70
CA LYS A 266 150.43 36.65 -90.94
C LYS A 266 148.93 36.77 -91.31
N PRO A 267 148.33 35.76 -91.98
CA PRO A 267 146.91 35.78 -92.32
C PRO A 267 146.01 35.66 -91.08
N LEU A 268 145.05 36.58 -90.91
CA LEU A 268 143.96 36.52 -89.94
C LEU A 268 142.74 35.83 -90.59
N ARG A 269 142.33 34.69 -90.03
CA ARG A 269 141.14 33.96 -90.47
C ARG A 269 139.99 34.22 -89.51
N LEU A 270 138.86 34.66 -90.04
CA LEU A 270 137.66 34.99 -89.29
C LEU A 270 136.51 34.13 -89.78
N GLU A 271 135.84 33.48 -88.84
CA GLU A 271 134.54 32.82 -89.01
C GLU A 271 133.51 33.66 -88.26
N ALA A 272 132.38 33.95 -88.92
CA ALA A 272 131.23 34.64 -88.35
C ALA A 272 129.93 34.09 -88.93
N GLU A 273 128.83 34.23 -88.20
CA GLU A 273 127.50 33.82 -88.64
C GLU A 273 126.73 35.03 -89.20
N GLY A 274 126.26 34.93 -90.45
CA GLY A 274 125.38 35.91 -91.13
C GLY A 274 126.06 37.21 -91.58
N ILE A 275 126.86 37.83 -90.71
CA ILE A 275 127.55 39.11 -90.96
C ILE A 275 128.94 39.11 -90.31
N LEU A 276 129.93 39.64 -91.02
CA LEU A 276 131.26 39.93 -90.51
C LEU A 276 131.58 41.39 -90.82
N ARG A 277 131.84 42.20 -89.79
CA ARG A 277 132.32 43.58 -89.94
C ARG A 277 133.76 43.67 -89.48
N ILE A 278 134.61 44.27 -90.31
CA ILE A 278 136.00 44.58 -90.00
C ILE A 278 136.21 46.07 -90.26
N SER A 279 136.57 46.80 -89.22
CA SER A 279 136.67 48.25 -89.21
C SER A 279 138.11 48.70 -88.96
N HIS A 280 138.59 49.64 -89.77
CA HIS A 280 139.86 50.34 -89.65
C HIS A 280 139.60 51.86 -89.70
N PRO A 281 140.43 52.73 -89.09
CA PRO A 281 140.19 54.17 -89.11
C PRO A 281 140.03 54.80 -90.51
N GLU A 282 140.64 54.19 -91.54
CA GLU A 282 140.54 54.67 -92.93
C GLU A 282 139.51 53.92 -93.79
N TRP A 283 138.94 52.80 -93.32
CA TRP A 283 137.99 52.00 -94.11
C TRP A 283 137.19 51.01 -93.25
N ASP A 284 135.97 50.71 -93.70
CA ASP A 284 135.16 49.62 -93.17
C ASP A 284 134.93 48.56 -94.24
N LEU A 285 134.91 47.30 -93.81
CA LEU A 285 134.55 46.15 -94.63
C LEU A 285 133.44 45.37 -93.94
N GLU A 286 132.28 45.29 -94.58
CA GLU A 286 131.16 44.46 -94.17
C GLU A 286 130.94 43.34 -95.19
N VAL A 287 130.80 42.12 -94.69
CA VAL A 287 130.50 40.93 -95.49
C VAL A 287 129.25 40.28 -94.91
N THR A 288 128.20 40.13 -95.71
CA THR A 288 126.94 39.46 -95.31
C THR A 288 126.65 38.27 -96.22
N SER A 289 125.90 37.27 -95.72
CA SER A 289 125.57 36.05 -96.46
C SER A 289 124.43 36.19 -97.48
N GLY A 290 123.93 37.41 -97.74
CA GLY A 290 122.89 37.71 -98.74
C GLY A 290 121.93 38.83 -98.30
N ALA A 291 121.14 39.37 -99.24
CA ALA A 291 120.23 40.50 -98.99
C ALA A 291 119.01 40.16 -98.09
N GLU A 292 118.58 38.90 -98.04
CA GLU A 292 117.39 38.46 -97.27
C GLU A 292 117.61 38.42 -95.74
N TYR A 293 118.85 38.42 -95.26
CA TYR A 293 119.16 38.37 -93.83
C TYR A 293 118.71 39.62 -93.07
N ALA A 294 118.70 40.78 -93.74
CA ALA A 294 118.34 42.06 -93.13
C ALA A 294 116.85 42.11 -92.72
N ASP A 295 115.96 41.59 -93.58
CA ASP A 295 114.50 41.57 -93.32
C ASP A 295 114.15 40.65 -92.13
N VAL A 296 114.87 39.53 -91.97
CA VAL A 296 114.63 38.59 -90.86
C VAL A 296 115.09 39.20 -89.54
N LEU A 297 116.16 39.99 -89.54
CA LEU A 297 116.66 40.69 -88.35
C LEU A 297 115.65 41.74 -87.86
N GLU A 298 115.07 42.53 -88.77
CA GLU A 298 114.06 43.53 -88.43
C GLU A 298 112.80 42.89 -87.82
N GLN A 299 112.36 41.74 -88.35
CA GLN A 299 111.21 41.01 -87.81
C GLN A 299 111.48 40.43 -86.42
N TYR A 300 112.69 39.96 -86.15
CA TYR A 300 113.09 39.47 -84.84
C TYR A 300 113.08 40.58 -83.78
N GLU A 301 113.64 41.75 -84.11
CA GLU A 301 113.63 42.93 -83.22
C GLU A 301 112.20 43.37 -82.88
N LYS A 302 111.30 43.35 -83.88
CA LYS A 302 109.88 43.67 -83.66
C LYS A 302 109.17 42.63 -82.78
N GLY A 303 109.43 41.34 -82.99
CA GLY A 303 108.86 40.26 -82.19
C GLY A 303 109.31 40.27 -80.73
N GLN A 304 110.58 40.62 -80.47
CA GLN A 304 111.11 40.86 -79.12
C GLN A 304 110.33 41.99 -78.42
N HIS A 305 110.06 43.09 -79.12
CA HIS A 305 109.33 44.23 -78.56
C HIS A 305 107.86 43.90 -78.22
N ASP A 306 107.20 43.06 -79.00
CA ASP A 306 105.82 42.61 -78.73
C ASP A 306 105.73 41.73 -77.47
N VAL A 307 106.70 40.83 -77.27
CA VAL A 307 106.81 40.01 -76.06
C VAL A 307 107.04 40.89 -74.83
N GLU A 308 107.95 41.86 -74.93
CA GLU A 308 108.22 42.83 -73.87
C GLU A 308 106.97 43.68 -73.53
N GLY A 309 106.20 44.07 -74.54
CA GLY A 309 104.95 44.81 -74.38
C GLY A 309 103.89 44.03 -73.60
N LEU A 310 103.76 42.72 -73.86
CA LEU A 310 102.83 41.85 -73.15
C LEU A 310 103.25 41.60 -71.70
N PHE A 311 104.55 41.41 -71.45
CA PHE A 311 105.09 41.31 -70.08
C PHE A 311 104.87 42.59 -69.28
N LYS A 312 105.11 43.77 -69.87
CA LYS A 312 104.83 45.06 -69.21
C LYS A 312 103.35 45.27 -68.94
N ARG A 313 102.46 44.91 -69.87
CA ARG A 313 101.00 45.08 -69.70
C ARG A 313 100.45 44.20 -68.58
N LEU A 314 100.88 42.94 -68.53
CA LEU A 314 100.46 42.01 -67.47
C LEU A 314 101.28 42.19 -66.18
N VAL A 315 102.37 42.97 -66.23
CA VAL A 315 103.41 43.13 -65.21
C VAL A 315 103.78 41.77 -64.62
N VAL A 316 104.26 40.91 -65.51
CA VAL A 316 104.79 39.59 -65.19
C VAL A 316 106.15 39.48 -65.87
N LYS A 317 107.10 38.83 -65.21
CA LYS A 317 108.49 38.68 -65.67
C LYS A 317 108.64 37.57 -66.72
N ASP A 318 107.81 36.54 -66.62
CA ASP A 318 107.79 35.35 -67.46
C ASP A 318 106.37 34.76 -67.53
N LEU A 319 106.19 33.73 -68.35
CA LEU A 319 104.91 33.07 -68.53
C LEU A 319 104.46 32.32 -67.27
N ASP A 320 105.40 31.74 -66.52
CA ASP A 320 105.10 30.94 -65.32
C ASP A 320 104.49 31.81 -64.22
N GLU A 321 105.02 33.03 -64.00
CA GLU A 321 104.44 34.00 -63.07
C GLU A 321 103.01 34.40 -63.45
N ALA A 322 102.72 34.50 -64.75
CA ALA A 322 101.37 34.80 -65.22
C ALA A 322 100.39 33.65 -64.91
N GLU A 323 100.83 32.40 -65.08
CA GLU A 323 100.02 31.20 -64.82
C GLU A 323 99.73 31.02 -63.33
N ASP A 324 100.72 31.23 -62.46
CA ASP A 324 100.56 31.19 -61.00
C ASP A 324 99.55 32.23 -60.50
N LEU A 325 99.62 33.46 -61.02
CA LEU A 325 98.69 34.54 -60.65
C LEU A 325 97.24 34.24 -61.08
N ASN A 326 97.03 33.62 -62.26
CA ASN A 326 95.69 33.17 -62.65
C ASN A 326 95.16 32.07 -61.72
N ALA A 327 95.99 31.08 -61.35
CA ALA A 327 95.59 30.01 -60.44
C ALA A 327 95.18 30.54 -59.06
N ILE A 328 95.90 31.54 -58.53
CA ILE A 328 95.55 32.24 -57.28
C ILE A 328 94.19 32.92 -57.41
N TYR A 329 93.95 33.66 -58.50
CA TYR A 329 92.68 34.36 -58.73
C TYR A 329 91.49 33.40 -58.81
N GLU A 330 91.60 32.30 -59.57
CA GLU A 330 90.57 31.26 -59.71
C GLU A 330 90.30 30.50 -58.40
N LYS A 331 91.31 30.36 -57.53
CA LYS A 331 91.12 29.80 -56.19
C LYS A 331 90.31 30.75 -55.31
N LYS A 332 90.67 32.04 -55.29
CA LYS A 332 89.96 33.06 -54.51
C LYS A 332 88.51 33.24 -54.96
N LEU A 333 88.22 33.06 -56.24
CA LEU A 333 86.85 33.14 -56.77
C LEU A 333 85.97 32.02 -56.20
N ARG A 334 86.46 30.78 -56.19
CA ARG A 334 85.76 29.63 -55.60
C ARG A 334 85.56 29.74 -54.09
N GLU A 335 86.54 30.31 -53.38
CA GLU A 335 86.43 30.59 -51.94
C GLU A 335 85.29 31.57 -51.65
N LEU A 336 85.07 32.59 -52.49
CA LEU A 336 83.95 33.52 -52.37
C LEU A 336 82.60 32.84 -52.62
N GLU A 337 82.47 32.11 -53.72
CA GLU A 337 81.23 31.38 -54.05
C GLU A 337 80.82 30.43 -52.93
N THR A 338 81.79 29.70 -52.36
CA THR A 338 81.56 28.79 -51.23
C THR A 338 81.11 29.54 -49.97
N ALA A 339 81.70 30.70 -49.69
CA ALA A 339 81.32 31.51 -48.53
C ALA A 339 79.91 32.11 -48.68
N GLU A 340 79.50 32.43 -49.91
CA GLU A 340 78.15 32.92 -50.23
C GLU A 340 77.08 31.86 -49.97
N THR A 341 77.25 30.65 -50.51
CA THR A 341 76.30 29.54 -50.30
C THR A 341 76.14 29.19 -48.83
N ASN A 342 77.26 29.12 -48.07
CA ASN A 342 77.21 28.85 -46.63
C ASN A 342 76.47 29.93 -45.82
N LEU A 343 76.49 31.18 -46.29
CA LEU A 343 75.77 32.28 -45.66
C LEU A 343 74.27 32.18 -45.94
N GLU A 344 73.89 31.87 -47.17
CA GLU A 344 72.49 31.69 -47.58
C GLU A 344 71.82 30.51 -46.86
N GLU A 345 72.51 29.36 -46.75
CA GLU A 345 71.99 28.19 -46.04
C GLU A 345 71.71 28.47 -44.55
N GLU A 346 72.62 29.18 -43.87
CA GLU A 346 72.45 29.47 -42.44
C GLU A 346 71.34 30.51 -42.20
N LEU A 347 71.16 31.47 -43.12
CA LEU A 347 70.06 32.45 -43.09
C LEU A 347 68.69 31.77 -43.28
N GLY A 348 68.58 30.82 -44.22
CA GLY A 348 67.32 30.13 -44.53
C GLY A 348 66.20 31.09 -44.92
N GLU A 349 65.10 31.09 -44.17
CA GLU A 349 63.94 31.98 -44.40
C GLU A 349 64.11 33.37 -43.76
N TYR A 350 65.13 33.57 -42.94
CA TYR A 350 65.32 34.82 -42.21
C TYR A 350 66.30 35.75 -42.92
N THR A 351 66.03 37.05 -42.84
CA THR A 351 67.01 38.07 -43.22
C THR A 351 68.01 38.32 -42.08
N TYR A 352 69.19 38.83 -42.43
CA TYR A 352 70.20 39.21 -41.44
C TYR A 352 69.67 40.24 -40.42
N ASP A 353 68.88 41.21 -40.87
CA ASP A 353 68.35 42.28 -40.03
C ASP A 353 67.23 41.79 -39.09
N GLU A 354 66.44 40.79 -39.49
CA GLU A 354 65.47 40.13 -38.62
C GLU A 354 66.14 39.38 -37.49
N LEU A 355 67.17 38.57 -37.78
CA LEU A 355 67.93 37.85 -36.75
C LEU A 355 68.71 38.80 -35.84
N LYS A 356 69.23 39.90 -36.39
CA LYS A 356 69.92 40.94 -35.61
C LYS A 356 68.97 41.65 -34.65
N LYS A 357 67.76 42.03 -35.08
CA LYS A 357 66.74 42.61 -34.19
C LYS A 357 66.39 41.66 -33.05
N VAL A 358 66.16 40.38 -33.34
CA VAL A 358 65.86 39.39 -32.28
C VAL A 358 67.02 39.30 -31.27
N SER A 359 68.27 39.31 -31.73
CA SER A 359 69.44 39.27 -30.84
C SER A 359 69.68 40.57 -30.06
N ASP A 360 69.50 41.75 -30.67
CA ASP A 360 69.77 43.05 -30.04
C ASP A 360 68.69 43.42 -29.01
N THR A 361 67.45 42.99 -29.24
CA THR A 361 66.31 43.32 -28.36
C THR A 361 66.25 42.42 -27.12
N LEU A 362 66.74 41.19 -27.22
CA LEU A 362 66.66 40.18 -26.15
C LEU A 362 68.03 40.01 -25.47
N LYS A 363 68.23 40.70 -24.35
CA LYS A 363 69.29 40.37 -23.39
C LYS A 363 68.91 39.07 -22.66
N LEU A 364 69.03 37.93 -23.34
CA LEU A 364 68.69 36.63 -22.78
C LEU A 364 69.70 36.22 -21.69
N GLU A 365 69.30 36.33 -20.43
CA GLU A 365 69.99 35.69 -19.31
C GLU A 365 69.51 34.24 -19.17
N LYS A 366 70.45 33.30 -19.07
CA LYS A 366 70.12 31.88 -18.88
C LYS A 366 69.49 31.70 -17.48
N PRO A 367 68.26 31.16 -17.38
CA PRO A 367 67.66 30.86 -16.08
C PRO A 367 68.52 29.86 -15.29
N GLY A 368 68.52 29.99 -13.95
CA GLY A 368 69.28 29.10 -13.06
C GLY A 368 68.75 27.67 -12.97
N LYS A 369 67.49 27.43 -13.34
CA LYS A 369 66.80 26.13 -13.37
C LYS A 369 66.13 25.92 -14.73
N ASP A 370 65.90 24.67 -15.12
CA ASP A 370 65.17 24.36 -16.35
C ASP A 370 63.67 24.69 -16.23
N LEU A 371 63.03 24.96 -17.38
CA LEU A 371 61.64 25.38 -17.44
C LEU A 371 60.68 24.36 -16.81
N LYS A 372 60.95 23.06 -16.96
CA LYS A 372 60.09 22.00 -16.42
C LYS A 372 60.08 22.04 -14.89
N THR A 373 61.26 22.12 -14.27
CA THR A 373 61.38 22.24 -12.80
C THR A 373 60.67 23.48 -12.26
N ILE A 374 60.75 24.63 -12.96
CA ILE A 374 60.07 25.86 -12.54
C ILE A 374 58.54 25.72 -12.66
N VAL A 375 58.05 25.10 -13.73
CA VAL A 375 56.62 24.84 -13.95
C VAL A 375 56.05 23.86 -12.93
N ASP A 376 56.78 22.80 -12.58
CA ASP A 376 56.37 21.82 -11.57
C ASP A 376 56.22 22.51 -10.20
N VAL A 377 57.24 23.26 -9.76
CA VAL A 377 57.20 24.04 -8.51
C VAL A 377 56.06 25.07 -8.50
N TRP A 378 55.85 25.77 -9.62
CA TRP A 378 54.74 26.72 -9.74
C TRP A 378 53.37 26.03 -9.61
N THR A 379 53.22 24.86 -10.22
CA THR A 379 51.97 24.10 -10.21
C THR A 379 51.67 23.55 -8.83
N ASP A 380 52.67 22.98 -8.15
CA ASP A 380 52.55 22.47 -6.78
C ASP A 380 52.19 23.58 -5.80
N LEU A 381 52.91 24.71 -5.86
CA LEU A 381 52.67 25.85 -4.98
C LEU A 381 51.28 26.48 -5.22
N ARG A 382 50.84 26.57 -6.49
CA ARG A 382 49.49 27.04 -6.84
C ARG A 382 48.41 26.09 -6.32
N SER A 383 48.64 24.78 -6.42
CA SER A 383 47.74 23.75 -5.89
C SER A 383 47.62 23.82 -4.36
N GLU A 384 48.75 23.94 -3.65
CA GLU A 384 48.81 24.09 -2.19
C GLU A 384 48.09 25.36 -1.72
N ILE A 385 48.31 26.50 -2.38
CA ILE A 385 47.59 27.76 -2.09
C ILE A 385 46.10 27.58 -2.33
N SER A 386 45.70 26.89 -3.40
CA SER A 386 44.29 26.66 -3.71
C SER A 386 43.62 25.76 -2.66
N SER A 387 44.29 24.71 -2.19
CA SER A 387 43.77 23.84 -1.13
C SER A 387 43.67 24.57 0.21
N LEU A 388 44.71 25.35 0.58
CA LEU A 388 44.71 26.13 1.81
C LEU A 388 43.63 27.22 1.81
N LYS A 389 43.36 27.87 0.67
CA LYS A 389 42.24 28.82 0.55
C LYS A 389 40.90 28.15 0.78
N LYS A 390 40.66 26.98 0.18
CA LYS A 390 39.43 26.21 0.40
C LYS A 390 39.25 25.79 1.86
N GLU A 391 40.32 25.28 2.49
CA GLU A 391 40.30 24.93 3.91
C GLU A 391 40.05 26.16 4.80
N PHE A 392 40.70 27.28 4.50
CA PHE A 392 40.53 28.54 5.22
C PHE A 392 39.10 29.07 5.14
N ASP A 393 38.51 29.08 3.96
CA ASP A 393 37.12 29.53 3.76
C ASP A 393 36.13 28.62 4.50
N GLN A 394 36.35 27.29 4.48
CA GLN A 394 35.52 26.33 5.21
C GLN A 394 35.63 26.50 6.73
N LEU A 395 36.84 26.68 7.25
CA LEU A 395 37.08 26.93 8.68
C LEU A 395 36.47 28.27 9.11
N LYS A 396 36.62 29.34 8.31
CA LYS A 396 35.98 30.63 8.56
C LYS A 396 34.46 30.53 8.61
N LYS A 397 33.87 29.78 7.69
CA LYS A 397 32.42 29.53 7.70
C LYS A 397 32.00 28.79 8.97
N THR A 398 32.73 27.74 9.35
CA THR A 398 32.46 26.98 10.58
C THR A 398 32.58 27.88 11.83
N HIS A 399 33.62 28.72 11.90
CA HIS A 399 33.80 29.70 12.98
C HIS A 399 32.68 30.76 12.99
N ALA A 400 32.25 31.25 11.83
CA ALA A 400 31.13 32.18 11.73
C ALA A 400 29.82 31.55 12.21
N ASP A 401 29.52 30.30 11.81
CA ASP A 401 28.36 29.56 12.26
C ASP A 401 28.37 29.35 13.80
N TYR A 402 29.55 29.08 14.36
CA TYR A 402 29.79 28.99 15.80
C TYR A 402 29.51 30.32 16.51
N VAL A 403 30.07 31.42 16.01
CA VAL A 403 29.87 32.78 16.55
C VAL A 403 28.41 33.22 16.42
N GLU A 404 27.74 32.93 15.31
CA GLU A 404 26.33 33.27 15.10
C GLU A 404 25.43 32.55 16.11
N LYS A 405 25.62 31.24 16.30
CA LYS A 405 24.78 30.41 17.18
C LYS A 405 25.04 30.65 18.66
N TYR A 406 26.30 30.87 19.05
CA TYR A 406 26.70 30.84 20.45
C TYR A 406 27.30 32.16 20.95
N GLY A 407 27.54 33.12 20.04
CA GLY A 407 28.07 34.46 20.33
C GLY A 407 29.57 34.48 20.56
N SER A 408 30.08 33.72 21.53
CA SER A 408 31.51 33.57 21.82
C SER A 408 31.80 32.22 22.47
N HIS A 409 33.08 31.81 22.44
CA HIS A 409 33.51 30.60 23.13
C HIS A 409 33.19 30.64 24.63
N ASP A 410 33.39 31.77 25.30
CA ASP A 410 33.01 31.95 26.73
C ASP A 410 31.50 31.79 26.97
N LYS A 411 30.66 32.29 26.06
CA LYS A 411 29.20 32.12 26.15
C LYS A 411 28.79 30.66 25.97
N LEU A 412 29.45 29.93 25.07
CA LEU A 412 29.27 28.49 24.92
C LEU A 412 29.67 27.74 26.21
N ILE A 413 30.79 28.10 26.82
CA ILE A 413 31.25 27.52 28.10
C ILE A 413 30.24 27.79 29.23
N ASN A 414 29.72 29.03 29.33
CA ASN A 414 28.70 29.36 30.31
C ASN A 414 27.42 28.54 30.08
N ARG A 415 27.00 28.36 28.83
CA ARG A 415 25.85 27.51 28.50
C ARG A 415 26.09 26.04 28.89
N LEU A 416 27.29 25.52 28.66
CA LEU A 416 27.68 24.18 29.12
C LEU A 416 27.62 24.05 30.64
N ALA A 417 28.06 25.08 31.38
CA ALA A 417 27.98 25.11 32.84
C ALA A 417 26.53 25.15 33.33
N GLU A 418 25.67 25.96 32.71
CA GLU A 418 24.23 25.99 32.99
C GLU A 418 23.57 24.62 32.75
N LEU A 419 23.87 23.97 31.61
CA LEU A 419 23.34 22.65 31.30
C LEU A 419 23.86 21.58 32.25
N ALA A 420 25.14 21.61 32.63
CA ALA A 420 25.69 20.72 33.64
C ALA A 420 24.98 20.90 35.00
N GLY A 421 24.73 22.15 35.40
CA GLY A 421 23.97 22.48 36.61
C GLY A 421 22.54 21.94 36.56
N LYS A 422 21.83 22.16 35.45
CA LYS A 422 20.47 21.62 35.23
C LYS A 422 20.44 20.10 35.27
N ARG A 423 21.39 19.43 34.61
CA ARG A 423 21.50 17.97 34.62
C ARG A 423 21.75 17.44 36.02
N ALA A 424 22.66 18.05 36.78
CA ALA A 424 22.92 17.67 38.17
C ALA A 424 21.68 17.88 39.05
N GLN A 425 21.00 19.01 38.93
CA GLN A 425 19.76 19.28 39.66
C GLN A 425 18.67 18.26 39.32
N LYS A 426 18.44 17.99 38.04
CA LYS A 426 17.42 17.03 37.58
C LYS A 426 17.74 15.61 37.99
N GLN A 427 19.02 15.23 37.98
CA GLN A 427 19.47 13.94 38.51
C GLN A 427 19.24 13.84 40.02
N GLU A 428 19.43 14.93 40.76
CA GLU A 428 19.13 14.98 42.19
C GLU A 428 17.61 14.89 42.45
N GLU A 429 16.79 15.57 41.67
CA GLU A 429 15.32 15.44 41.70
C GLU A 429 14.89 13.99 41.44
N LEU A 430 15.49 13.33 40.43
CA LEU A 430 15.25 11.92 40.11
C LEU A 430 15.63 10.98 41.25
N ASN A 431 16.76 11.24 41.93
CA ASN A 431 17.24 10.44 43.05
C ASN A 431 16.41 10.62 44.33
N LYS A 432 15.64 11.72 44.44
CA LYS A 432 14.72 11.99 45.56
C LYS A 432 13.36 11.29 45.40
N LEU A 433 13.01 10.85 44.18
CA LEU A 433 11.80 10.06 43.95
C LEU A 433 11.92 8.69 44.62
N LYS A 434 10.78 8.13 45.05
CA LYS A 434 10.75 6.79 45.61
C LYS A 434 11.17 5.78 44.52
N PRO A 435 11.84 4.68 44.92
CA PRO A 435 12.11 3.60 43.98
C PRO A 435 10.77 3.02 43.50
N LEU A 436 10.65 2.81 42.19
CA LEU A 436 9.52 2.09 41.63
C LEU A 436 9.55 0.63 42.11
N PRO A 437 8.39 0.02 42.39
CA PRO A 437 8.30 -1.42 42.60
C PRO A 437 8.98 -2.18 41.46
N PRO A 438 9.72 -3.27 41.74
CA PRO A 438 10.44 -4.04 40.73
C PRO A 438 9.53 -4.68 39.68
N GLU A 439 8.23 -4.80 39.96
CA GLU A 439 7.22 -5.29 39.02
C GLU A 439 6.90 -4.28 37.91
N ILE A 440 7.23 -3.00 38.09
CA ILE A 440 7.03 -1.95 37.08
C ILE A 440 8.31 -1.83 36.26
N GLU A 441 8.37 -2.56 35.15
CA GLU A 441 9.49 -2.49 34.21
C GLU A 441 9.36 -1.28 33.26
N ASP A 442 8.14 -0.97 32.82
CA ASP A 442 7.84 0.14 31.92
C ASP A 442 6.88 1.15 32.60
N VAL A 443 7.37 2.37 32.76
CA VAL A 443 6.64 3.48 33.37
C VAL A 443 5.46 3.93 32.51
N ASP A 444 5.62 3.95 31.19
CA ASP A 444 4.56 4.36 30.27
C ASP A 444 3.43 3.32 30.22
N GLU A 445 3.79 2.03 30.25
CA GLU A 445 2.81 0.93 30.33
C GLU A 445 2.00 1.00 31.63
N PHE A 446 2.68 1.18 32.78
CA PHE A 446 2.02 1.29 34.07
C PHE A 446 1.08 2.51 34.17
N ILE A 447 1.52 3.68 33.70
CA ILE A 447 0.66 4.88 33.66
C ILE A 447 -0.57 4.63 32.78
N GLY A 448 -0.37 4.00 31.61
CA GLY A 448 -1.47 3.65 30.70
C GLY A 448 -2.47 2.66 31.31
N GLU A 449 -2.00 1.64 32.04
CA GLU A 449 -2.86 0.70 32.75
C GLU A 449 -3.65 1.39 33.88
N TYR A 450 -2.99 2.25 34.65
CA TYR A 450 -3.65 3.04 35.70
C TYR A 450 -4.78 3.91 35.12
N GLU A 451 -4.51 4.68 34.07
CA GLU A 451 -5.50 5.55 33.40
C GLU A 451 -6.65 4.74 32.79
N LYS A 452 -6.35 3.54 32.26
CA LYS A 452 -7.37 2.62 31.75
C LYS A 452 -8.30 2.14 32.86
N ILE A 453 -7.76 1.71 34.00
CA ILE A 453 -8.56 1.28 35.15
C ILE A 453 -9.36 2.45 35.73
N GLU A 454 -8.81 3.66 35.72
CA GLU A 454 -9.53 4.88 36.15
C GLU A 454 -10.74 5.17 35.24
N ALA A 455 -10.60 5.02 33.92
CA ALA A 455 -11.70 5.13 32.97
C ALA A 455 -12.73 4.00 33.14
N GLU A 456 -12.27 2.75 33.25
CA GLU A 456 -13.15 1.58 33.49
C GLU A 456 -13.95 1.74 34.79
N LEU A 457 -13.38 2.34 35.84
CA LEU A 457 -14.10 2.62 37.08
C LEU A 457 -15.27 3.59 36.88
N ALA A 458 -15.11 4.60 36.03
CA ALA A 458 -16.18 5.53 35.71
C ALA A 458 -17.35 4.81 35.02
N ASP A 459 -17.05 3.99 34.01
CA ASP A 459 -18.04 3.19 33.28
C ASP A 459 -18.74 2.18 34.19
N LEU A 460 -17.98 1.51 35.07
CA LEU A 460 -18.53 0.57 36.06
C LEU A 460 -19.51 1.26 37.02
N LYS A 461 -19.17 2.47 37.49
CA LYS A 461 -20.04 3.26 38.37
C LYS A 461 -21.31 3.72 37.67
N GLU A 462 -21.21 4.17 36.43
CA GLU A 462 -22.38 4.54 35.62
C GLU A 462 -23.33 3.35 35.47
N ARG A 463 -22.81 2.19 35.04
CA ARG A 463 -23.64 0.99 34.88
C ARG A 463 -24.21 0.50 36.21
N TYR A 464 -23.46 0.58 37.30
CA TYR A 464 -23.98 0.28 38.63
C TYR A 464 -25.15 1.19 39.01
N THR A 465 -25.05 2.50 38.75
CA THR A 465 -26.16 3.44 38.99
C THR A 465 -27.37 3.14 38.11
N GLU A 466 -27.17 2.79 36.84
CA GLU A 466 -28.26 2.34 35.96
C GLU A 466 -28.98 1.11 36.52
N LEU A 467 -28.24 0.08 36.93
CA LEU A 467 -28.79 -1.14 37.51
C LEU A 467 -29.58 -0.86 38.80
N ILE A 468 -29.11 0.06 39.64
CA ILE A 468 -29.85 0.50 40.83
C ILE A 468 -31.17 1.18 40.44
N GLN A 469 -31.18 2.01 39.38
CA GLN A 469 -32.42 2.61 38.88
C GLN A 469 -33.37 1.58 38.28
N GLU A 470 -32.85 0.62 37.52
CA GLU A 470 -33.61 -0.51 36.98
C GLU A 470 -34.25 -1.32 38.12
N ARG A 471 -33.49 -1.61 39.19
CA ARG A 471 -34.00 -2.29 40.39
C ARG A 471 -35.15 -1.50 41.04
N ILE A 472 -34.97 -0.20 41.27
CA ILE A 472 -36.01 0.65 41.87
C ILE A 472 -37.27 0.69 41.00
N ARG A 473 -37.12 0.76 39.67
CA ARG A 473 -38.26 0.71 38.75
C ARG A 473 -38.97 -0.64 38.82
N LEU A 474 -38.22 -1.74 38.83
CA LEU A 474 -38.81 -3.07 38.95
C LEU A 474 -39.53 -3.21 40.30
N GLU A 475 -38.89 -2.91 41.42
CA GLU A 475 -39.48 -2.91 42.76
C GLU A 475 -40.78 -2.08 42.86
N SER A 476 -40.91 -1.00 42.08
CA SER A 476 -42.16 -0.19 42.04
C SER A 476 -43.35 -0.91 41.41
N THR A 477 -43.10 -1.96 40.64
CA THR A 477 -44.09 -2.85 40.01
C THR A 477 -44.21 -4.21 40.71
N ALA A 478 -43.64 -4.33 41.91
CA ALA A 478 -43.71 -5.57 42.68
C ALA A 478 -45.16 -5.99 42.93
N PRO A 479 -45.47 -7.30 42.82
CA PRO A 479 -46.76 -7.83 43.24
C PRO A 479 -47.05 -7.49 44.71
N ASP A 480 -48.28 -7.07 45.03
CA ASP A 480 -48.70 -6.76 46.40
C ASP A 480 -48.67 -7.97 47.36
N ARG A 481 -48.60 -9.18 46.80
CA ARG A 481 -48.68 -10.47 47.49
C ARG A 481 -47.43 -11.28 47.18
N SER A 482 -47.00 -12.09 48.14
CA SER A 482 -45.82 -12.95 47.93
C SER A 482 -46.12 -14.09 46.96
N VAL A 483 -45.08 -14.65 46.34
CA VAL A 483 -45.21 -15.83 45.47
C VAL A 483 -45.84 -17.00 46.23
N GLU A 484 -45.50 -17.20 47.51
CA GLU A 484 -46.08 -18.24 48.34
C GLU A 484 -47.58 -18.03 48.60
N GLU A 485 -48.00 -16.78 48.81
CA GLU A 485 -49.42 -16.44 48.97
C GLU A 485 -50.20 -16.74 47.68
N ILE A 486 -49.69 -16.31 46.52
CA ILE A 486 -50.33 -16.54 45.22
C ILE A 486 -50.34 -18.03 44.88
N GLN A 487 -49.27 -18.77 45.21
CA GLN A 487 -49.19 -20.21 44.99
C GLN A 487 -50.24 -20.95 45.83
N LYS A 488 -50.46 -20.53 47.08
CA LYS A 488 -51.52 -21.06 47.92
C LYS A 488 -52.91 -20.74 47.36
N GLU A 489 -53.14 -19.53 46.86
CA GLU A 489 -54.39 -19.17 46.19
C GLU A 489 -54.66 -20.04 44.95
N LEU A 490 -53.63 -20.35 44.17
CA LEU A 490 -53.74 -21.25 43.03
C LEU A 490 -54.13 -22.66 43.49
N GLU A 491 -53.49 -23.20 44.53
CA GLU A 491 -53.82 -24.52 45.09
C GLU A 491 -55.28 -24.56 45.59
N GLU A 492 -55.72 -23.52 46.31
CA GLU A 492 -57.11 -23.40 46.77
C GLU A 492 -58.11 -23.32 45.59
N ALA A 493 -57.75 -22.59 44.52
CA ALA A 493 -58.57 -22.48 43.32
C ALA A 493 -58.60 -23.77 42.49
N GLU A 494 -57.51 -24.53 42.45
CA GLU A 494 -57.41 -25.86 41.83
C GLU A 494 -58.33 -26.85 42.55
N ASP A 495 -58.26 -26.91 43.88
CA ASP A 495 -59.13 -27.75 44.70
C ASP A 495 -60.62 -27.41 44.52
N LYS A 496 -60.94 -26.10 44.48
CA LYS A 496 -62.30 -25.62 44.22
C LYS A 496 -62.77 -26.02 42.82
N PHE A 497 -61.92 -25.87 41.80
CA PHE A 497 -62.22 -26.30 40.43
C PHE A 497 -62.49 -27.79 40.35
N ASP A 498 -61.63 -28.61 40.92
CA ASP A 498 -61.77 -30.06 40.94
C ASP A 498 -63.07 -30.51 41.63
N LYS A 499 -63.41 -29.87 42.75
CA LYS A 499 -64.64 -30.14 43.50
C LYS A 499 -65.89 -29.82 42.68
N GLU A 500 -65.97 -28.63 42.08
CA GLU A 500 -67.14 -28.23 41.29
C GLU A 500 -67.23 -29.03 39.99
N LEU A 501 -66.10 -29.37 39.35
CA LEU A 501 -66.07 -30.25 38.19
C LEU A 501 -66.56 -31.67 38.50
N ARG A 502 -66.17 -32.24 39.65
CA ARG A 502 -66.67 -33.55 40.10
C ARG A 502 -68.19 -33.53 40.30
N LYS A 503 -68.72 -32.48 40.94
CA LYS A 503 -70.19 -32.30 41.11
C LYS A 503 -70.89 -32.14 39.76
N GLY A 504 -70.33 -31.33 38.85
CA GLY A 504 -70.86 -31.17 37.50
C GLY A 504 -70.91 -32.48 36.73
N LYS A 505 -69.83 -33.27 36.76
CA LYS A 505 -69.77 -34.62 36.17
C LYS A 505 -70.80 -35.58 36.79
N ALA A 506 -70.99 -35.52 38.11
CA ALA A 506 -72.03 -36.31 38.78
C ALA A 506 -73.44 -35.94 38.31
N ILE A 507 -73.74 -34.64 38.18
CA ILE A 507 -75.04 -34.15 37.65
C ILE A 507 -75.23 -34.59 36.19
N ALA A 508 -74.19 -34.47 35.36
CA ALA A 508 -74.23 -34.96 33.98
C ALA A 508 -74.55 -36.46 33.91
N ARG A 509 -73.94 -37.26 34.79
CA ARG A 509 -74.22 -38.71 34.87
C ARG A 509 -75.64 -38.99 35.34
N ILE A 510 -76.15 -38.27 36.34
CA ILE A 510 -77.54 -38.41 36.80
C ILE A 510 -78.52 -38.07 35.66
N LYS A 511 -78.24 -37.01 34.91
CA LYS A 511 -79.04 -36.62 33.74
C LYS A 511 -79.09 -37.73 32.70
N GLU A 512 -77.93 -38.26 32.32
CA GLU A 512 -77.82 -39.36 31.34
C GLU A 512 -78.61 -40.60 31.78
N VAL A 513 -78.46 -41.02 33.05
CA VAL A 513 -79.18 -42.19 33.60
C VAL A 513 -80.69 -41.94 33.65
N MET A 514 -81.12 -40.75 34.09
CA MET A 514 -82.54 -40.38 34.11
C MET A 514 -83.15 -40.40 32.71
N GLU A 515 -82.47 -39.85 31.71
CA GLU A 515 -82.93 -39.87 30.32
C GLU A 515 -83.07 -41.30 29.79
N GLY A 516 -82.09 -42.17 30.07
CA GLY A 516 -82.17 -43.59 29.72
C GLY A 516 -83.34 -44.32 30.37
N LEU A 517 -83.55 -44.14 31.68
CA LEU A 517 -84.68 -44.78 32.40
C LEU A 517 -86.05 -44.32 31.88
N LEU A 518 -86.19 -43.03 31.54
CA LEU A 518 -87.44 -42.52 30.98
C LEU A 518 -87.75 -43.11 29.61
N GLU A 519 -86.73 -43.35 28.78
CA GLU A 519 -86.88 -44.00 27.47
C GLU A 519 -87.23 -45.49 27.59
N GLU A 520 -86.71 -46.19 28.61
CA GLU A 520 -87.03 -47.60 28.87
C GLU A 520 -88.48 -47.78 29.34
N MET A 521 -88.94 -46.97 30.31
CA MET A 521 -90.30 -47.04 30.86
C MET A 521 -91.40 -46.84 29.81
N ASP A 522 -91.13 -46.01 28.80
CA ASP A 522 -92.09 -45.75 27.72
C ASP A 522 -92.40 -46.96 26.86
N LYS A 523 -91.46 -47.89 26.74
CA LYS A 523 -91.62 -49.09 25.92
C LYS A 523 -92.42 -50.18 26.62
N GLU A 524 -92.35 -50.28 27.94
CA GLU A 524 -92.90 -51.42 28.69
C GLU A 524 -94.34 -51.24 29.20
N THR A 525 -94.79 -50.01 29.47
CA THR A 525 -96.02 -49.75 30.25
C THR A 525 -97.35 -50.16 29.56
N TYR A 526 -97.37 -50.30 28.22
CA TYR A 526 -98.61 -50.58 27.46
C TYR A 526 -98.53 -51.79 26.54
N ILE A 527 -97.51 -52.63 26.72
CA ILE A 527 -97.44 -53.94 26.09
C ILE A 527 -98.69 -54.72 26.52
N ASP A 528 -99.48 -55.21 25.56
CA ASP A 528 -100.73 -55.97 25.72
C ASP A 528 -102.04 -55.19 26.05
N LEU A 529 -102.07 -53.85 26.01
CA LEU A 529 -103.33 -53.11 26.16
C LEU A 529 -104.35 -53.48 25.08
N GLU A 530 -103.89 -53.54 23.83
CA GLU A 530 -104.67 -53.95 22.66
C GLU A 530 -105.29 -55.33 22.86
N GLN A 531 -104.48 -56.32 23.27
CA GLN A 531 -104.93 -57.69 23.53
C GLN A 531 -105.99 -57.77 24.63
N HIS A 532 -105.81 -57.02 25.72
CA HIS A 532 -106.78 -56.97 26.81
C HIS A 532 -108.12 -56.39 26.37
N VAL A 533 -108.10 -55.29 25.61
CA VAL A 533 -109.32 -54.66 25.08
C VAL A 533 -110.01 -55.58 24.08
N ALA A 534 -109.27 -56.18 23.14
CA ALA A 534 -109.78 -57.15 22.19
C ALA A 534 -110.50 -58.30 22.89
N GLY A 535 -109.87 -58.92 23.89
CA GLY A 535 -110.44 -60.04 24.63
C GLY A 535 -111.69 -59.69 25.44
N LEU A 536 -111.80 -58.46 25.95
CA LEU A 536 -113.01 -57.97 26.64
C LEU A 536 -114.14 -57.69 25.64
N ILE A 537 -113.82 -57.05 24.52
CA ILE A 537 -114.77 -56.78 23.43
C ILE A 537 -115.35 -58.07 22.86
N GLU A 538 -114.51 -59.08 22.61
CA GLU A 538 -114.97 -60.36 22.09
C GLU A 538 -115.98 -60.99 23.05
N LYS A 539 -115.69 -61.01 24.34
CA LYS A 539 -116.59 -61.56 25.37
C LYS A 539 -117.90 -60.78 25.47
N MET A 540 -117.84 -59.46 25.52
CA MET A 540 -119.03 -58.62 25.72
C MET A 540 -119.97 -58.61 24.51
N THR A 541 -119.41 -58.72 23.29
CA THR A 541 -120.17 -58.67 22.04
C THR A 541 -120.61 -60.05 21.54
N GLY A 542 -120.46 -61.10 22.34
CA GLY A 542 -120.82 -62.47 21.95
C GLY A 542 -119.95 -63.02 20.80
N GLY A 543 -118.73 -62.51 20.66
CA GLY A 543 -117.81 -62.88 19.59
C GLY A 543 -118.06 -62.18 18.24
N ARG A 544 -118.92 -61.16 18.18
CA ARG A 544 -119.16 -60.39 16.94
C ARG A 544 -117.90 -59.65 16.46
N TYR A 545 -117.15 -59.10 17.41
CA TYR A 545 -115.88 -58.43 17.17
C TYR A 545 -114.77 -59.23 17.85
N GLY A 546 -113.77 -59.65 17.09
CA GLY A 546 -112.67 -60.47 17.59
C GLY A 546 -111.43 -59.66 17.96
N ASP A 547 -111.31 -58.43 17.45
CA ASP A 547 -110.13 -57.59 17.68
C ASP A 547 -110.47 -56.09 17.71
N VAL A 548 -109.52 -55.29 18.18
CA VAL A 548 -109.58 -53.82 18.23
C VAL A 548 -108.42 -53.25 17.44
N VAL A 549 -108.68 -52.24 16.60
CA VAL A 549 -107.62 -51.52 15.89
C VAL A 549 -107.20 -50.33 16.74
N MET A 550 -105.91 -50.23 17.04
CA MET A 550 -105.34 -49.17 17.88
C MET A 550 -104.35 -48.30 17.09
N THR A 551 -104.30 -47.01 17.43
CA THR A 551 -103.17 -46.13 17.08
C THR A 551 -102.56 -45.62 18.38
N GLU A 552 -101.29 -45.98 18.64
CA GLU A 552 -100.68 -45.89 19.97
C GLU A 552 -101.56 -46.56 21.04
N THR A 553 -102.21 -45.78 21.91
CA THR A 553 -103.08 -46.25 22.99
C THR A 553 -104.56 -45.92 22.76
N ILE A 554 -104.95 -45.51 21.54
CA ILE A 554 -106.30 -45.02 21.23
C ILE A 554 -107.01 -45.99 20.27
N PRO A 555 -108.20 -46.52 20.62
CA PRO A 555 -109.00 -47.33 19.71
C PRO A 555 -109.49 -46.53 18.51
N THR A 556 -109.27 -47.02 17.30
CA THR A 556 -109.69 -46.40 16.03
C THR A 556 -110.75 -47.21 15.28
N GLY A 557 -111.01 -48.45 15.69
CA GLY A 557 -112.07 -49.29 15.14
C GLY A 557 -112.13 -50.68 15.77
N LEU A 558 -113.10 -51.49 15.36
CA LEU A 558 -113.25 -52.89 15.76
C LEU A 558 -113.22 -53.82 14.56
N GLN A 559 -112.55 -54.96 14.69
CA GLN A 559 -112.48 -55.97 13.65
C GLN A 559 -113.47 -57.12 13.93
N ARG A 560 -114.27 -57.46 12.92
CA ARG A 560 -115.14 -58.65 12.94
C ARG A 560 -114.33 -59.92 12.68
N LYS A 561 -114.89 -61.08 13.04
CA LYS A 561 -114.26 -62.39 12.79
C LYS A 561 -114.05 -62.72 11.32
N ASP A 562 -114.79 -62.08 10.41
CA ASP A 562 -114.59 -62.19 8.96
C ASP A 562 -113.43 -61.33 8.42
N GLY A 563 -112.72 -60.60 9.30
CA GLY A 563 -111.61 -59.72 8.97
C GLY A 563 -112.02 -58.28 8.68
N THR A 564 -113.31 -57.97 8.60
CA THR A 564 -113.80 -56.61 8.29
C THR A 564 -113.55 -55.65 9.45
N VAL A 565 -112.83 -54.56 9.19
CA VAL A 565 -112.62 -53.47 10.16
C VAL A 565 -113.75 -52.46 10.04
N ILE A 566 -114.42 -52.18 11.15
CA ILE A 566 -115.40 -51.10 11.26
C ILE A 566 -114.75 -49.93 12.00
N PRO A 567 -114.51 -48.78 11.34
CA PRO A 567 -113.98 -47.60 12.00
C PRO A 567 -114.88 -47.13 13.14
N TYR A 568 -114.29 -46.50 14.14
CA TYR A 568 -114.98 -46.03 15.35
C TYR A 568 -116.26 -45.23 15.03
N ASP A 569 -116.19 -44.32 14.05
CA ASP A 569 -117.29 -43.42 13.65
C ASP A 569 -118.52 -44.16 13.07
N TYR A 570 -118.37 -45.42 12.67
CA TYR A 570 -119.45 -46.26 12.13
C TYR A 570 -119.98 -47.29 13.14
N LEU A 571 -119.48 -47.29 14.38
CA LEU A 571 -119.98 -48.16 15.43
C LEU A 571 -121.34 -47.66 15.93
N SER A 572 -122.26 -48.59 16.20
CA SER A 572 -123.53 -48.22 16.86
C SER A 572 -123.25 -47.74 18.29
N MET A 573 -124.14 -46.91 18.83
CA MET A 573 -124.02 -46.36 20.19
C MET A 573 -123.71 -47.45 21.24
N GLY A 574 -124.55 -48.49 21.35
CA GLY A 574 -124.27 -49.59 22.28
C GLY A 574 -122.96 -50.36 22.02
N THR A 575 -122.36 -50.28 20.82
CA THR A 575 -121.03 -50.87 20.53
C THR A 575 -119.90 -49.95 20.99
N VAL A 576 -120.08 -48.63 20.84
CA VAL A 576 -119.20 -47.62 21.43
C VAL A 576 -119.21 -47.75 22.96
N ASP A 577 -120.38 -47.91 23.58
CA ASP A 577 -120.48 -48.07 25.04
C ASP A 577 -119.82 -49.36 25.53
N THR A 578 -119.96 -50.45 24.75
CA THR A 578 -119.24 -51.71 25.02
C THR A 578 -117.73 -51.53 24.92
N LEU A 579 -117.23 -50.82 23.89
CA LEU A 579 -115.81 -50.50 23.73
C LEU A 579 -115.29 -49.59 24.84
N GLY A 580 -116.07 -48.58 25.24
CA GLY A 580 -115.75 -47.70 26.36
C GLY A 580 -115.62 -48.47 27.67
N LEU A 581 -116.55 -49.39 27.95
CA LEU A 581 -116.48 -50.25 29.13
C LEU A 581 -115.28 -51.20 29.07
N ALA A 582 -115.04 -51.86 27.93
CA ALA A 582 -113.89 -52.75 27.75
C ALA A 582 -112.56 -52.02 27.91
N MET A 583 -112.43 -50.82 27.34
CA MET A 583 -111.25 -49.97 27.47
C MET A 583 -111.00 -49.58 28.92
N ARG A 584 -112.03 -49.10 29.63
CA ARG A 584 -111.92 -48.75 31.05
C ARG A 584 -111.49 -49.96 31.88
N LEU A 585 -112.13 -51.11 31.69
CA LEU A 585 -111.75 -52.33 32.41
C LEU A 585 -110.33 -52.82 32.09
N ALA A 586 -109.89 -52.73 30.83
CA ALA A 586 -108.53 -53.09 30.44
C ALA A 586 -107.49 -52.17 31.10
N ILE A 587 -107.71 -50.85 31.04
CA ILE A 587 -106.84 -49.88 31.71
C ILE A 587 -106.87 -50.12 33.21
N THR A 588 -108.05 -50.27 33.81
CA THR A 588 -108.18 -50.54 35.25
C THR A 588 -107.47 -51.83 35.64
N LYS A 589 -107.52 -52.89 34.83
CA LYS A 589 -106.76 -54.13 35.07
C LYS A 589 -105.26 -53.87 35.11
N MET A 590 -104.74 -53.21 34.07
CA MET A 590 -103.31 -52.93 33.93
C MET A 590 -102.83 -51.96 35.02
N PHE A 591 -103.64 -50.96 35.34
CA PHE A 591 -103.33 -49.93 36.32
C PHE A 591 -103.42 -50.44 37.76
N LEU A 592 -104.45 -51.22 38.11
CA LEU A 592 -104.56 -51.79 39.45
C LEU A 592 -103.59 -52.95 39.66
N GLY A 593 -103.19 -53.68 38.61
CA GLY A 593 -102.31 -54.84 38.71
C GLY A 593 -102.76 -55.80 39.83
N ASP A 594 -101.82 -56.18 40.70
CA ASP A 594 -102.11 -57.00 41.89
C ASP A 594 -102.47 -56.18 43.15
N ARG A 595 -102.51 -54.84 43.06
CA ARG A 595 -102.78 -53.96 44.22
C ARG A 595 -104.21 -54.18 44.77
N GLU A 596 -104.37 -54.23 46.10
CA GLU A 596 -105.68 -54.30 46.76
C GLU A 596 -106.41 -52.95 46.63
N ASN A 597 -107.38 -52.89 45.72
CA ASN A 597 -108.16 -51.68 45.41
C ASN A 597 -109.58 -52.07 45.01
N PHE A 598 -110.49 -51.10 45.03
CA PHE A 598 -111.87 -51.26 44.59
C PHE A 598 -112.18 -50.43 43.33
N VAL A 599 -113.17 -50.86 42.58
CA VAL A 599 -113.70 -50.16 41.40
C VAL A 599 -115.14 -49.75 41.70
N ILE A 600 -115.46 -48.48 41.50
CA ILE A 600 -116.85 -47.99 41.53
C ILE A 600 -117.35 -47.86 40.09
N MET A 601 -118.51 -48.43 39.80
CA MET A 601 -119.17 -48.33 38.49
C MET A 601 -120.59 -47.78 38.68
N ASP A 602 -120.94 -46.75 37.92
CA ASP A 602 -122.29 -46.15 37.91
C ASP A 602 -123.03 -46.57 36.64
N ASP A 603 -124.05 -47.40 36.82
CA ASP A 603 -124.92 -48.07 35.84
C ASP A 603 -124.23 -48.49 34.52
N PRO A 604 -123.16 -49.32 34.56
CA PRO A 604 -122.33 -49.62 33.40
C PRO A 604 -123.03 -50.45 32.29
N LEU A 605 -124.27 -50.88 32.51
CA LEU A 605 -125.04 -51.76 31.62
C LEU A 605 -126.22 -51.06 30.93
N VAL A 606 -126.50 -49.80 31.27
CA VAL A 606 -127.75 -49.10 30.88
C VAL A 606 -127.96 -48.99 29.37
N ASP A 607 -126.91 -48.73 28.60
CA ASP A 607 -126.98 -48.51 27.15
C ASP A 607 -126.78 -49.79 26.31
N LEU A 608 -126.69 -50.96 26.97
CA LEU A 608 -126.43 -52.24 26.32
C LEU A 608 -127.74 -52.99 26.02
N ASP A 609 -127.79 -53.72 24.90
CA ASP A 609 -128.88 -54.65 24.64
C ASP A 609 -128.84 -55.86 25.61
N PRO A 610 -129.96 -56.58 25.83
CA PRO A 610 -130.02 -57.64 26.86
C PRO A 610 -128.95 -58.73 26.73
N GLU A 611 -128.52 -59.07 25.51
CA GLU A 611 -127.46 -60.06 25.29
C GLU A 611 -126.10 -59.50 25.75
N ARG A 612 -125.79 -58.25 25.39
CA ARG A 612 -124.58 -57.56 25.85
C ARG A 612 -124.60 -57.26 27.35
N GLN A 613 -125.75 -56.90 27.93
CA GLN A 613 -125.89 -56.74 29.39
C GLN A 613 -125.50 -58.02 30.12
N ALA A 614 -126.01 -59.17 29.68
CA ALA A 614 -125.68 -60.46 30.27
C ALA A 614 -124.19 -60.81 30.11
N ASN A 615 -123.59 -60.51 28.95
CA ASN A 615 -122.17 -60.79 28.70
C ASN A 615 -121.23 -59.83 29.45
N ALA A 616 -121.53 -58.53 29.46
CA ALA A 616 -120.80 -57.54 30.24
C ALA A 616 -120.91 -57.82 31.75
N ALA A 617 -122.08 -58.20 32.25
CA ALA A 617 -122.24 -58.64 33.64
C ALA A 617 -121.37 -59.86 33.98
N LYS A 618 -121.21 -60.84 33.06
CA LYS A 618 -120.26 -61.95 33.24
C LYS A 618 -118.82 -61.44 33.33
N VAL A 619 -118.42 -60.53 32.44
CA VAL A 619 -117.07 -59.95 32.45
C VAL A 619 -116.79 -59.19 33.74
N ILE A 620 -117.74 -58.37 34.20
CA ILE A 620 -117.65 -57.62 35.46
C ILE A 620 -117.53 -58.59 36.64
N LYS A 621 -118.32 -59.67 36.69
CA LYS A 621 -118.20 -60.70 37.74
C LYS A 621 -116.83 -61.36 37.75
N ASN A 622 -116.29 -61.73 36.59
CA ASN A 622 -114.95 -62.30 36.50
C ASN A 622 -113.88 -61.30 36.96
N PHE A 623 -114.09 -60.01 36.70
CA PHE A 623 -113.22 -58.96 37.23
C PHE A 623 -113.35 -58.84 38.76
N ALA A 624 -114.57 -59.00 39.28
CA ALA A 624 -114.88 -58.94 40.70
C ALA A 624 -114.28 -60.09 41.53
N GLU A 625 -113.90 -61.21 40.89
CA GLU A 625 -113.17 -62.30 41.55
C GLU A 625 -111.83 -61.84 42.13
N ASN A 626 -111.21 -60.83 41.49
CA ASN A 626 -109.87 -60.37 41.83
C ASN A 626 -109.86 -58.98 42.47
N LYS A 627 -110.92 -58.18 42.28
CA LYS A 627 -111.01 -56.79 42.75
C LYS A 627 -112.40 -56.54 43.33
N GLN A 628 -112.49 -55.75 44.40
CA GLN A 628 -113.81 -55.36 44.91
C GLN A 628 -114.49 -54.43 43.90
N ILE A 629 -115.74 -54.73 43.51
CA ILE A 629 -116.53 -53.86 42.65
C ILE A 629 -117.75 -53.38 43.43
N ILE A 630 -117.91 -52.06 43.51
CA ILE A 630 -119.10 -51.38 44.03
C ILE A 630 -119.86 -50.87 42.80
N LEU A 631 -121.03 -51.44 42.54
CA LEU A 631 -121.82 -51.07 41.38
C LEU A 631 -123.12 -50.40 41.83
N LEU A 632 -123.39 -49.23 41.26
CA LEU A 632 -124.60 -48.45 41.47
C LEU A 632 -125.51 -48.66 40.25
N THR A 633 -126.78 -48.99 40.46
CA THR A 633 -127.75 -49.11 39.37
C THR A 633 -129.15 -48.87 39.88
N CYS A 634 -130.00 -48.22 39.07
CA CYS A 634 -131.43 -48.04 39.36
C CYS A 634 -132.30 -49.16 38.74
N HIS A 635 -131.69 -50.10 38.01
CA HIS A 635 -132.37 -51.17 37.30
C HIS A 635 -132.29 -52.50 38.08
N PRO A 636 -133.40 -53.00 38.67
CA PRO A 636 -133.38 -54.26 39.44
C PRO A 636 -132.85 -55.45 38.64
N PHE A 637 -133.14 -55.48 37.33
CA PHE A 637 -132.66 -56.51 36.41
C PHE A 637 -131.12 -56.56 36.29
N HIS A 638 -130.43 -55.42 36.30
CA HIS A 638 -128.96 -55.40 36.25
C HIS A 638 -128.37 -56.00 37.53
N ALA A 639 -128.94 -55.67 38.69
CA ALA A 639 -128.54 -56.22 39.98
C ALA A 639 -128.74 -57.75 40.02
N GLU A 640 -129.83 -58.27 39.44
CA GLU A 640 -130.07 -59.71 39.30
C GLU A 640 -129.05 -60.41 38.39
N LEU A 641 -128.63 -59.79 37.27
CA LEU A 641 -127.60 -60.34 36.37
C LEU A 641 -126.23 -60.49 37.03
N LEU A 642 -125.87 -59.53 37.90
CA LEU A 642 -124.59 -59.46 38.60
C LEU A 642 -124.53 -60.37 39.84
N LYS A 643 -125.67 -60.71 40.46
CA LYS A 643 -125.78 -61.66 41.59
C LYS A 643 -124.85 -61.35 42.79
N GLY A 644 -124.52 -60.09 43.01
CA GLY A 644 -123.70 -59.63 44.14
C GLY A 644 -124.52 -59.40 45.42
N HIS A 645 -123.86 -58.95 46.49
CA HIS A 645 -124.56 -58.46 47.67
C HIS A 645 -125.32 -57.18 47.33
N GLN A 646 -126.66 -57.21 47.42
CA GLN A 646 -127.52 -56.09 47.06
C GLN A 646 -127.85 -55.24 48.29
N ILE A 647 -127.64 -53.93 48.17
CA ILE A 647 -128.05 -52.94 49.16
C ILE A 647 -129.12 -52.08 48.48
N HIS A 648 -130.37 -52.17 48.95
CA HIS A 648 -131.45 -51.31 48.47
C HIS A 648 -131.40 -50.00 49.25
N LEU A 649 -131.27 -48.89 48.52
CA LEU A 649 -131.38 -47.54 49.06
C LEU A 649 -132.85 -47.11 48.88
N GLU A 650 -133.55 -46.88 49.99
CA GLU A 650 -134.95 -46.39 49.99
C GLU A 650 -135.06 -44.94 49.52
#